data_AF-A0A9P5DXP8-F1
#
_entry.id   AF-A0A9P5DXP8-F1
#
_cell.length_a   1.000
_cell.length_b   1.000
_cell.length_c   1.000
_cell.angle_alpha   90.00
_cell.angle_beta   90.00
_cell.angle_gamma   90.00
#
_symmetry.space_group_name_H-M   'P 1'
#
loop_
_entity.id
_entity.type
_entity.pdbx_description
1 polymer ?
#
loop_
_entity_poly.entity_id
_entity_poly.type
_entity_poly.pdbx_seq_one_letter_code
_entity_poly.pdbx_strand_id
1 'polypeptide(L)'
;MASPVASAALKARVRNPALLKKLARPEDLMHHFPNGSYIGWSGFTAVGYPKKVPAAMADYVEQNNLQSKLKYSLFVGASAGSETENRWAALDMINRRSPHQVGKDIAKGINSGRINFFDKHLSMFPSDLVYGFYTKDRSNSNLDVTVVEATEILEDGSFVPGASVGATPELIQMADKVIIEVNTAIPSFRGLHDITFTDVPPHRTPYNITAVEDRIGSESVKVDPSKVVAIVESDYWDATGPNAAMDDTSRQIAGHLIEFFEHEVAQGRMPANLLPLQSGIGNVANAIVGGLNESKFKNLKVWTEVIQDTFLDLFDSGKLDYATATSTRFSPDGFKRFYDNWDAYADKILLRSQAVSNAPEIIKRLGVIGMNTPVEVDIYAHANSTCVSGTRMLNGLGGSADFLRNAKYSIMHTPSSRPSKTDPHGVSCIVPMCTHIDQTEHDLDVIVTEQGLADVRGLSPRERARVIINKCAHPKYQPILTHYYEKAESEGLKKGMGHEPHLLFNAFDLHKALAEEGSMLKVKPWTDRWALVSSLYGPGTFWSWFCIVASVFISWTINPSTKRSGSITNDLIAALTLPVVAAADALYQLAKYDRPDRPRLLQSHLPEDIQLVAALEAPLAICEVYVVLAMFLHSTASRKYQWKRMALIAVSTIICFSPELVVFFSYPHLSVSMSAFARPFLFNFVLALGFISGIMAIMTGISLIRTAVVALYRKASPPSNGRQHLTTFENRSNLLAGILIALVITTVKSGYAGNTQYFAAQILGIHTRILRFAPQSNVPITDLDQIVALAGGVITLLFSIYDAAKVWRMKSGVHGGTMVN
;
A
#
# COMPACT_ATOMS: atom_id res chain seq x y z
N MET A 1 23.66 -19.40 55.55
CA MET A 1 24.62 -19.81 54.50
C MET A 1 25.92 -19.06 54.75
N ALA A 2 27.07 -19.64 54.38
CA ALA A 2 28.35 -18.95 54.52
C ALA A 2 28.37 -17.67 53.66
N SER A 3 28.99 -16.60 54.15
CA SER A 3 29.19 -15.37 53.35
C SER A 3 29.97 -15.69 52.08
N PRO A 4 29.64 -15.07 50.93
CA PRO A 4 30.39 -15.27 49.70
C PRO A 4 31.86 -14.87 49.90
N VAL A 5 32.76 -15.64 49.28
CA VAL A 5 34.20 -15.39 49.32
C VAL A 5 34.62 -14.82 47.98
N ALA A 6 35.18 -13.60 47.98
CA ALA A 6 35.71 -12.96 46.79
C ALA A 6 36.88 -13.78 46.21
N SER A 7 36.82 -14.10 44.91
CA SER A 7 37.96 -14.70 44.23
C SER A 7 39.18 -13.77 44.19
N ALA A 8 40.35 -14.30 43.88
CA ALA A 8 41.54 -13.48 43.66
C ALA A 8 41.35 -12.51 42.48
N ALA A 9 40.67 -12.94 41.41
CA ALA A 9 40.37 -12.11 40.25
C ALA A 9 39.44 -10.95 40.64
N LEU A 10 38.38 -11.22 41.41
CA LEU A 10 37.47 -10.18 41.88
C LEU A 10 38.18 -9.15 42.75
N LYS A 11 39.04 -9.58 43.68
CA LYS A 11 39.84 -8.67 44.52
C LYS A 11 40.75 -7.76 43.69
N ALA A 12 41.24 -8.25 42.55
CA ALA A 12 42.03 -7.44 41.61
C ALA A 12 41.17 -6.47 40.79
N ARG A 13 39.91 -6.82 40.49
CA ARG A 13 38.98 -5.97 39.72
C ARG A 13 38.23 -4.95 40.57
N VAL A 14 38.03 -5.20 41.87
CA VAL A 14 37.30 -4.29 42.77
C VAL A 14 38.29 -3.56 43.67
N ARG A 15 38.75 -2.39 43.20
CA ARG A 15 39.78 -1.61 43.89
C ARG A 15 39.25 -0.78 45.05
N ASN A 16 37.94 -0.54 45.10
CA ASN A 16 37.30 0.11 46.24
C ASN A 16 37.00 -0.90 47.36
N PRO A 17 37.69 -0.84 48.53
CA PRO A 17 37.52 -1.85 49.57
C PRO A 17 36.15 -1.80 50.26
N ALA A 18 35.47 -0.65 50.24
CA ALA A 18 34.15 -0.51 50.84
C ALA A 18 33.07 -1.20 49.98
N LEU A 19 33.18 -1.11 48.66
CA LEU A 19 32.29 -1.82 47.74
C LEU A 19 32.57 -3.32 47.73
N LEU A 20 33.83 -3.76 47.83
CA LEU A 20 34.14 -5.20 47.93
C LEU A 20 33.48 -5.87 49.14
N LYS A 21 33.28 -5.14 50.25
CA LYS A 21 32.53 -5.64 51.43
C LYS A 21 31.04 -5.87 51.17
N LYS A 22 30.50 -5.35 50.07
CA LYS A 22 29.11 -5.56 49.62
C LYS A 22 28.96 -6.78 48.71
N LEU A 23 29.96 -7.67 48.68
CA LEU A 23 29.87 -8.93 47.94
C LEU A 23 28.65 -9.74 48.41
N ALA A 24 27.80 -10.12 47.46
CA ALA A 24 26.59 -10.90 47.69
C ALA A 24 26.49 -12.03 46.66
N ARG A 25 25.68 -13.03 46.99
CA ARG A 25 25.30 -14.07 46.03
C ARG A 25 24.00 -13.66 45.34
N PRO A 26 23.83 -13.93 44.04
CA PRO A 26 22.62 -13.57 43.31
C PRO A 26 21.31 -13.99 43.99
N GLU A 27 21.26 -15.20 44.55
CA GLU A 27 20.08 -15.75 45.23
C GLU A 27 19.66 -14.98 46.48
N ASP A 28 20.60 -14.27 47.14
CA ASP A 28 20.32 -13.48 48.33
C ASP A 28 19.66 -12.12 48.01
N LEU A 29 19.60 -11.74 46.72
CA LEU A 29 19.19 -10.40 46.27
C LEU A 29 17.69 -10.28 45.90
N MET A 30 16.91 -11.36 45.93
CA MET A 30 15.50 -11.36 45.49
C MET A 30 14.64 -10.30 46.19
N HIS A 31 14.94 -10.00 47.46
CA HIS A 31 14.25 -9.01 48.27
C HIS A 31 14.39 -7.57 47.74
N HIS A 32 15.37 -7.30 46.87
CA HIS A 32 15.49 -6.02 46.17
C HIS A 32 14.53 -5.88 45.00
N PHE A 33 13.90 -6.96 44.53
CA PHE A 33 13.05 -6.98 43.33
C PHE A 33 11.58 -7.32 43.66
N PRO A 34 10.87 -6.48 44.45
CA PRO A 34 9.45 -6.69 44.69
C PRO A 34 8.65 -6.67 43.37
N ASN A 35 7.53 -7.37 43.33
CA ASN A 35 6.66 -7.42 42.15
C ASN A 35 6.28 -6.00 41.68
N GLY A 36 6.29 -5.77 40.37
CA GLY A 36 5.97 -4.48 39.77
C GLY A 36 7.13 -3.48 39.71
N SER A 37 8.34 -3.88 40.14
CA SER A 37 9.52 -3.01 40.09
C SER A 37 9.88 -2.57 38.67
N TYR A 38 10.40 -1.35 38.58
CA TYR A 38 11.03 -0.78 37.40
C TYR A 38 12.52 -1.06 37.48
N ILE A 39 13.02 -1.88 36.55
CA ILE A 39 14.37 -2.43 36.56
C ILE A 39 15.14 -1.89 35.36
N GLY A 40 16.34 -1.37 35.61
CA GLY A 40 17.31 -1.02 34.57
C GLY A 40 18.36 -2.11 34.40
N TRP A 41 18.67 -2.52 33.17
CA TRP A 41 19.84 -3.35 32.86
C TRP A 41 20.81 -2.62 31.94
N SER A 42 22.11 -2.73 32.23
CA SER A 42 23.11 -2.49 31.18
C SER A 42 22.92 -3.49 30.04
N GLY A 43 23.48 -3.18 28.88
CA GLY A 43 23.47 -4.10 27.75
C GLY A 43 22.99 -3.48 26.45
N PHE A 44 23.65 -3.90 25.37
CA PHE A 44 23.34 -3.48 24.03
C PHE A 44 23.72 -4.60 23.07
N THR A 45 22.76 -5.10 22.29
CA THR A 45 22.96 -6.15 21.29
C THR A 45 23.57 -7.46 21.82
N ALA A 46 23.08 -7.90 22.98
CA ALA A 46 23.49 -9.13 23.67
C ALA A 46 24.98 -9.16 24.09
N VAL A 47 25.53 -8.00 24.46
CA VAL A 47 26.83 -7.88 25.15
C VAL A 47 26.74 -6.83 26.25
N GLY A 48 27.56 -6.94 27.31
CA GLY A 48 27.59 -5.94 28.40
C GLY A 48 26.34 -5.89 29.29
N TYR A 49 25.49 -6.93 29.25
CA TYR A 49 24.28 -7.07 30.07
C TYR A 49 24.56 -7.94 31.29
N PRO A 50 23.84 -7.74 32.43
CA PRO A 50 23.96 -8.58 33.60
C PRO A 50 23.46 -10.00 33.30
N LYS A 51 24.13 -11.01 33.88
CA LYS A 51 23.91 -12.43 33.54
C LYS A 51 23.45 -13.22 34.75
N LYS A 52 24.18 -13.16 35.86
CA LYS A 52 23.94 -14.03 37.02
C LYS A 52 22.72 -13.63 37.84
N VAL A 53 22.50 -12.34 38.08
CA VAL A 53 21.34 -11.85 38.83
C VAL A 53 20.05 -12.11 38.06
N PRO A 54 19.94 -11.77 36.75
CA PRO A 54 18.76 -12.14 35.96
C PRO A 54 18.50 -13.65 35.91
N ALA A 55 19.55 -14.47 35.78
CA ALA A 55 19.42 -15.92 35.79
C ALA A 55 18.90 -16.43 37.15
N ALA A 56 19.45 -15.95 38.26
CA ALA A 56 19.01 -16.34 39.60
C ALA A 56 17.56 -15.91 39.89
N MET A 57 17.11 -14.76 39.36
CA MET A 57 15.71 -14.35 39.44
C MET A 57 14.78 -15.29 38.67
N ALA A 58 15.20 -15.75 37.48
CA ALA A 58 14.44 -16.74 36.71
C ALA A 58 14.38 -18.09 37.44
N ASP A 59 15.50 -18.55 38.00
CA ASP A 59 15.56 -19.77 38.80
C ASP A 59 14.64 -19.67 40.03
N TYR A 60 14.62 -18.53 40.72
CA TYR A 60 13.74 -18.28 41.85
C TYR A 60 12.26 -18.36 41.44
N VAL A 61 11.88 -17.76 40.30
CA VAL A 61 10.52 -17.84 39.77
C VAL A 61 10.11 -19.27 39.47
N GLU A 62 10.99 -20.05 38.85
CA GLU A 62 10.73 -21.44 38.49
C GLU A 62 10.59 -22.33 39.74
N GLN A 63 11.55 -22.28 40.65
CA GLN A 63 11.59 -23.10 41.87
C GLN A 63 10.39 -22.84 42.80
N ASN A 64 9.85 -21.62 42.78
CA ASN A 64 8.74 -21.21 43.65
C ASN A 64 7.38 -21.15 42.91
N ASN A 65 7.30 -21.57 41.64
CA ASN A 65 6.08 -21.54 40.83
C ASN A 65 5.41 -20.13 40.78
N LEU A 66 6.23 -19.11 40.48
CA LEU A 66 5.84 -17.69 40.46
C LEU A 66 5.68 -17.13 39.04
N GLN A 67 5.62 -17.97 38.01
CA GLN A 67 5.37 -17.56 36.63
C GLN A 67 4.08 -16.74 36.57
N SER A 68 4.10 -15.65 35.80
CA SER A 68 3.02 -14.66 35.71
C SER A 68 2.68 -13.90 37.01
N LYS A 69 3.27 -14.23 38.18
CA LYS A 69 3.02 -13.57 39.47
C LYS A 69 4.05 -12.49 39.79
N LEU A 70 5.31 -12.68 39.37
CA LEU A 70 6.37 -11.69 39.47
C LEU A 70 6.64 -11.08 38.10
N LYS A 71 6.18 -9.84 37.89
CA LYS A 71 6.35 -9.10 36.65
C LYS A 71 7.04 -7.76 36.86
N TYR A 72 7.89 -7.39 35.91
CA TYR A 72 8.74 -6.20 35.99
C TYR A 72 8.61 -5.29 34.77
N SER A 73 8.85 -4.00 34.95
CA SER A 73 9.07 -3.06 33.84
C SER A 73 10.57 -2.98 33.57
N LEU A 74 11.01 -3.47 32.42
CA LEU A 74 12.42 -3.65 32.10
C LEU A 74 12.89 -2.61 31.07
N PHE A 75 13.94 -1.87 31.45
CA PHE A 75 14.59 -0.83 30.66
C PHE A 75 16.04 -1.25 30.38
N VAL A 76 16.39 -1.37 29.10
CA VAL A 76 17.72 -1.82 28.65
C VAL A 76 18.20 -0.85 27.56
N GLY A 77 19.50 -0.76 27.28
CA GLY A 77 19.97 0.10 26.19
C GLY A 77 19.38 -0.27 24.83
N ALA A 78 19.57 -1.54 24.44
CA ALA A 78 18.89 -2.17 23.30
C ALA A 78 18.47 -3.60 23.69
N SER A 79 18.87 -4.64 22.95
CA SER A 79 18.61 -6.03 23.31
C SER A 79 19.65 -6.61 24.29
N ALA A 80 19.21 -7.52 25.16
CA ALA A 80 20.06 -8.30 26.06
C ALA A 80 20.23 -9.75 25.55
N GLY A 81 20.95 -10.59 26.31
CA GLY A 81 21.15 -12.00 26.00
C GLY A 81 19.87 -12.85 26.04
N SER A 82 19.80 -13.87 25.18
CA SER A 82 18.62 -14.75 25.10
C SER A 82 18.43 -15.63 26.33
N GLU A 83 19.52 -16.01 26.99
CA GLU A 83 19.52 -16.81 28.21
C GLU A 83 18.98 -16.05 29.44
N THR A 84 18.92 -14.71 29.36
CA THR A 84 18.33 -13.86 30.40
C THR A 84 16.98 -13.31 29.98
N GLU A 85 16.95 -12.35 29.05
CA GLU A 85 15.74 -11.60 28.67
C GLU A 85 14.68 -12.48 28.00
N ASN A 86 15.10 -13.34 27.07
CA ASN A 86 14.15 -14.22 26.39
C ASN A 86 13.61 -15.31 27.34
N ARG A 87 14.42 -15.77 28.30
CA ARG A 87 13.98 -16.65 29.40
C ARG A 87 12.97 -15.95 30.32
N TRP A 88 13.21 -14.69 30.70
CA TRP A 88 12.25 -13.89 31.47
C TRP A 88 10.91 -13.75 30.74
N ALA A 89 10.93 -13.53 29.43
CA ALA A 89 9.72 -13.47 28.62
C ALA A 89 8.96 -14.82 28.57
N ALA A 90 9.68 -15.94 28.50
CA ALA A 90 9.11 -17.29 28.53
C ALA A 90 8.45 -17.61 29.88
N LEU A 91 9.01 -17.11 30.98
CA LEU A 91 8.46 -17.22 32.35
C LEU A 91 7.38 -16.16 32.66
N ASP A 92 7.03 -15.33 31.67
CA ASP A 92 6.05 -14.26 31.78
C ASP A 92 6.40 -13.24 32.89
N MET A 93 7.70 -12.95 33.06
CA MET A 93 8.23 -12.02 34.07
C MET A 93 8.28 -10.56 33.61
N ILE A 94 7.96 -10.27 32.35
CA ILE A 94 8.08 -8.92 31.78
C ILE A 94 6.68 -8.33 31.59
N ASN A 95 6.38 -7.25 32.31
CA ASN A 95 5.16 -6.47 32.11
C ASN A 95 5.34 -5.41 31.02
N ARG A 96 6.48 -4.71 31.03
CA ARG A 96 6.83 -3.67 30.08
C ARG A 96 8.28 -3.82 29.64
N ARG A 97 8.57 -3.53 28.36
CA ARG A 97 9.93 -3.54 27.80
C ARG A 97 10.17 -2.35 26.89
N SER A 98 11.39 -1.79 26.94
CA SER A 98 11.84 -0.73 26.03
C SER A 98 13.37 -0.64 25.98
N PRO A 99 14.00 -0.15 24.89
CA PRO A 99 13.40 0.34 23.63
C PRO A 99 13.58 -0.58 22.43
N HIS A 100 14.34 -1.67 22.56
CA HIS A 100 14.61 -2.58 21.46
C HIS A 100 14.84 -3.98 22.03
N GLN A 101 14.34 -5.02 21.37
CA GLN A 101 14.50 -6.41 21.83
C GLN A 101 14.88 -7.33 20.68
N VAL A 102 15.49 -8.46 21.01
CA VAL A 102 15.72 -9.55 20.06
C VAL A 102 15.52 -10.87 20.81
N GLY A 103 14.48 -11.62 20.45
CA GLY A 103 14.26 -12.96 20.99
C GLY A 103 12.90 -13.53 20.62
N LYS A 104 12.81 -14.85 20.50
CA LYS A 104 11.59 -15.53 20.04
C LYS A 104 10.42 -15.37 21.01
N ASP A 105 10.66 -15.60 22.29
CA ASP A 105 9.63 -15.60 23.33
C ASP A 105 9.23 -14.18 23.74
N ILE A 106 10.19 -13.24 23.73
CA ILE A 106 9.89 -11.82 23.94
C ILE A 106 9.10 -11.23 22.76
N ALA A 107 9.50 -11.48 21.51
CA ALA A 107 8.72 -11.07 20.35
C ALA A 107 7.33 -11.72 20.34
N LYS A 108 7.21 -13.00 20.73
CA LYS A 108 5.92 -13.66 20.90
C LYS A 108 5.06 -12.99 21.98
N GLY A 109 5.66 -12.64 23.13
CA GLY A 109 4.95 -11.97 24.22
C GLY A 109 4.44 -10.59 23.85
N ILE A 110 5.21 -9.83 23.08
CA ILE A 110 4.81 -8.53 22.54
C ILE A 110 3.65 -8.68 21.56
N ASN A 111 3.82 -9.52 20.54
CA ASN A 111 2.83 -9.70 19.49
C ASN A 111 1.55 -10.41 19.98
N SER A 112 1.60 -11.08 21.14
CA SER A 112 0.41 -11.66 21.80
C SER A 112 -0.21 -10.73 22.85
N GLY A 113 0.30 -9.50 23.02
CA GLY A 113 -0.20 -8.53 24.00
C GLY A 113 0.10 -8.84 25.47
N ARG A 114 1.00 -9.80 25.76
CA ARG A 114 1.41 -10.12 27.15
C ARG A 114 2.46 -9.16 27.69
N ILE A 115 3.27 -8.57 26.81
CA ILE A 115 4.34 -7.64 27.15
C ILE A 115 4.02 -6.29 26.52
N ASN A 116 3.90 -5.25 27.34
CA ASN A 116 3.77 -3.88 26.84
C ASN A 116 5.12 -3.40 26.31
N PHE A 117 5.28 -3.35 24.99
CA PHE A 117 6.51 -2.86 24.37
C PHE A 117 6.29 -1.51 23.74
N PHE A 118 7.28 -0.63 23.92
CA PHE A 118 7.42 0.54 23.09
C PHE A 118 8.89 0.63 22.68
N ASP A 119 9.10 0.75 21.38
CA ASP A 119 10.36 1.15 20.81
C ASP A 119 10.46 2.66 20.71
N LYS A 120 11.70 3.12 20.69
CA LYS A 120 12.05 4.54 20.65
C LYS A 120 13.37 4.65 19.89
N HIS A 121 13.57 5.79 19.23
CA HIS A 121 14.88 6.27 18.84
C HIS A 121 15.90 6.03 19.96
N LEU A 122 16.96 5.28 19.67
CA LEU A 122 17.91 4.87 20.69
C LEU A 122 18.69 6.05 21.28
N SER A 123 18.86 7.14 20.52
CA SER A 123 19.40 8.40 21.04
C SER A 123 18.51 9.07 22.10
N MET A 124 17.19 8.94 21.96
CA MET A 124 16.21 9.63 22.80
C MET A 124 15.82 8.84 24.04
N PHE A 125 15.83 7.51 23.96
CA PHE A 125 15.41 6.64 25.06
C PHE A 125 16.08 6.99 26.41
N PRO A 126 17.42 7.14 26.50
CA PRO A 126 18.07 7.48 27.76
C PRO A 126 17.68 8.88 28.26
N SER A 127 17.56 9.86 27.36
CA SER A 127 17.15 11.23 27.72
C SER A 127 15.71 11.30 28.23
N ASP A 128 14.76 10.64 27.53
CA ASP A 128 13.36 10.58 27.94
C ASP A 128 13.18 9.89 29.30
N LEU A 129 14.04 8.90 29.59
CA LEU A 129 14.09 8.27 30.91
C LEU A 129 14.50 9.28 31.99
N VAL A 130 15.58 10.06 31.77
CA VAL A 130 16.03 11.10 32.72
C VAL A 130 15.01 12.23 32.87
N TYR A 131 14.25 12.55 31.82
CA TYR A 131 13.12 13.49 31.89
C TYR A 131 11.94 12.97 32.70
N GLY A 132 11.96 11.70 33.10
CA GLY A 132 10.90 11.06 33.89
C GLY A 132 9.69 10.65 33.07
N PHE A 133 9.75 10.64 31.72
CA PHE A 133 8.58 10.29 30.90
C PHE A 133 8.13 8.84 31.10
N TYR A 134 9.05 7.95 31.46
CA TYR A 134 8.76 6.55 31.72
C TYR A 134 8.37 6.27 33.17
N THR A 135 8.54 7.23 34.08
CA THR A 135 8.17 7.15 35.50
C THR A 135 7.08 8.15 35.89
N LYS A 136 6.56 8.94 34.94
CA LYS A 136 5.58 10.02 35.16
C LYS A 136 4.30 9.59 35.88
N ASP A 137 3.89 8.34 35.73
CA ASP A 137 2.67 7.79 36.31
C ASP A 137 2.95 7.10 37.67
N ARG A 138 4.17 7.21 38.20
CA ARG A 138 4.59 6.65 39.48
C ARG A 138 4.78 7.73 40.53
N SER A 139 4.59 7.36 41.79
CA SER A 139 5.00 8.19 42.93
C SER A 139 6.53 8.26 43.09
N ASN A 140 7.25 7.22 42.66
CA ASN A 140 8.70 7.20 42.60
C ASN A 140 9.18 7.50 41.17
N SER A 141 9.87 8.63 41.00
CA SER A 141 10.41 9.06 39.70
C SER A 141 11.62 8.25 39.24
N ASN A 142 12.20 7.42 40.10
CA ASN A 142 13.40 6.61 39.81
C ASN A 142 13.07 5.17 39.41
N LEU A 143 14.07 4.47 38.89
CA LEU A 143 14.11 3.01 38.76
C LEU A 143 14.43 2.39 40.12
N ASP A 144 13.67 1.37 40.51
CA ASP A 144 13.76 0.79 41.85
C ASP A 144 15.10 0.05 42.05
N VAL A 145 15.57 -0.63 41.01
CA VAL A 145 16.87 -1.32 40.99
C VAL A 145 17.45 -1.30 39.58
N THR A 146 18.74 -0.96 39.47
CA THR A 146 19.51 -1.06 38.23
C THR A 146 20.61 -2.11 38.42
N VAL A 147 20.71 -3.07 37.50
CA VAL A 147 21.74 -4.12 37.48
C VAL A 147 22.65 -3.87 36.29
N VAL A 148 23.95 -3.75 36.54
CA VAL A 148 24.93 -3.45 35.49
C VAL A 148 26.06 -4.47 35.50
N GLU A 149 26.57 -4.80 34.33
CA GLU A 149 27.84 -5.51 34.19
C GLU A 149 29.01 -4.52 34.16
N ALA A 150 30.08 -4.87 34.87
CA ALA A 150 31.33 -4.13 34.89
C ALA A 150 32.52 -5.08 34.72
N THR A 151 33.60 -4.59 34.15
CA THR A 151 34.88 -5.32 34.06
C THR A 151 35.82 -4.97 35.22
N GLU A 152 35.60 -3.81 35.85
CA GLU A 152 36.42 -3.28 36.94
C GLU A 152 35.64 -2.23 37.76
N ILE A 153 35.98 -2.09 39.04
CA ILE A 153 35.54 -0.98 39.91
C ILE A 153 36.80 -0.27 40.40
N LEU A 154 36.90 1.02 40.12
CA LEU A 154 38.05 1.86 40.45
C LEU A 154 38.06 2.27 41.93
N GLU A 155 39.16 2.88 42.36
CA GLU A 155 39.40 3.30 43.75
C GLU A 155 38.31 4.27 44.25
N ASP A 156 37.84 5.17 43.39
CA ASP A 156 36.78 6.15 43.69
C ASP A 156 35.36 5.52 43.73
N GLY A 157 35.24 4.24 43.37
CA GLY A 157 33.97 3.52 43.32
C GLY A 157 33.23 3.61 41.99
N SER A 158 33.73 4.37 41.02
CA SER A 158 33.24 4.31 39.63
C SER A 158 33.53 2.95 39.01
N PHE A 159 32.72 2.52 38.04
CA PHE A 159 32.88 1.21 37.40
C PHE A 159 33.11 1.33 35.90
N VAL A 160 33.93 0.42 35.37
CA VAL A 160 34.25 0.33 33.95
C VAL A 160 33.26 -0.64 33.30
N PRO A 161 32.47 -0.23 32.29
CA PRO A 161 31.55 -1.13 31.60
C PRO A 161 32.24 -2.31 30.89
N GLY A 162 31.44 -3.23 30.37
CA GLY A 162 31.91 -4.30 29.48
C GLY A 162 31.96 -3.88 28.01
N ALA A 163 31.62 -4.83 27.14
CA ALA A 163 31.59 -4.67 25.69
C ALA A 163 30.48 -3.73 25.16
N SER A 164 29.66 -3.13 26.03
CA SER A 164 28.75 -2.05 25.65
C SER A 164 28.56 -1.01 26.74
N VAL A 165 28.15 0.19 26.33
CA VAL A 165 27.68 1.24 27.23
C VAL A 165 26.15 1.31 27.20
N GLY A 166 25.54 1.37 26.02
CA GLY A 166 24.08 1.51 25.87
C GLY A 166 23.55 2.72 26.64
N ALA A 167 22.49 2.52 27.42
CA ALA A 167 21.86 3.54 28.27
C ALA A 167 22.41 3.55 29.72
N THR A 168 23.53 2.86 30.00
CA THR A 168 24.01 2.63 31.37
C THR A 168 24.18 3.92 32.20
N PRO A 169 24.76 5.02 31.68
CA PRO A 169 24.89 6.25 32.47
C PRO A 169 23.54 6.79 32.96
N GLU A 170 22.54 6.84 32.08
CA GLU A 170 21.20 7.33 32.41
C GLU A 170 20.43 6.36 33.32
N LEU A 171 20.61 5.05 33.14
CA LEU A 171 20.05 4.05 34.06
C LEU A 171 20.62 4.19 35.48
N ILE A 172 21.89 4.59 35.61
CA ILE A 172 22.52 4.89 36.89
C ILE A 172 22.05 6.24 37.46
N GLN A 173 21.86 7.28 36.64
CA GLN A 173 21.28 8.55 37.07
C GLN A 173 19.91 8.34 37.73
N MET A 174 19.11 7.45 37.13
CA MET A 174 17.74 7.19 37.55
C MET A 174 17.61 6.06 38.57
N ALA A 175 18.70 5.43 39.02
CA ALA A 175 18.62 4.30 39.96
C ALA A 175 18.47 4.75 41.42
N ASP A 176 17.57 4.09 42.16
CA ASP A 176 17.56 4.13 43.64
C ASP A 176 18.61 3.18 44.24
N LYS A 177 18.71 1.97 43.66
CA LYS A 177 19.64 0.93 44.08
C LYS A 177 20.40 0.41 42.87
N VAL A 178 21.69 0.15 43.06
CA VAL A 178 22.58 -0.37 42.02
C VAL A 178 23.16 -1.71 42.48
N ILE A 179 23.10 -2.70 41.60
CA ILE A 179 23.81 -3.98 41.74
C ILE A 179 24.83 -4.04 40.61
N ILE A 180 26.09 -4.26 40.96
CA ILE A 180 27.18 -4.35 39.97
C ILE A 180 27.65 -5.79 39.88
N GLU A 181 27.43 -6.42 38.73
CA GLU A 181 28.04 -7.70 38.35
C GLU A 181 29.44 -7.44 37.78
N VAL A 182 30.48 -7.74 38.55
CA VAL A 182 31.87 -7.64 38.09
C VAL A 182 32.25 -8.94 37.42
N ASN A 183 32.42 -8.90 36.10
CA ASN A 183 32.70 -10.07 35.28
C ASN A 183 34.20 -10.32 35.18
N THR A 184 34.67 -11.37 35.87
CA THR A 184 36.09 -11.75 35.93
C THR A 184 36.52 -12.70 34.81
N ALA A 185 35.59 -13.15 33.96
CA ALA A 185 35.89 -14.00 32.80
C ALA A 185 36.41 -13.22 31.57
N ILE A 186 36.19 -11.90 31.53
CA ILE A 186 36.60 -11.03 30.42
C ILE A 186 37.70 -10.02 30.84
N PRO A 187 38.51 -9.50 29.90
CA PRO A 187 39.55 -8.51 30.23
C PRO A 187 38.97 -7.20 30.77
N SER A 188 39.81 -6.33 31.32
CA SER A 188 39.37 -4.97 31.67
C SER A 188 39.17 -4.17 30.39
N PHE A 189 38.03 -3.51 30.26
CA PHE A 189 37.77 -2.62 29.14
C PHE A 189 38.16 -1.17 29.45
N ARG A 190 38.92 -0.94 30.53
CA ARG A 190 39.37 0.38 30.92
C ARG A 190 40.15 1.04 29.76
N GLY A 191 39.79 2.28 29.46
CA GLY A 191 40.33 3.04 28.33
C GLY A 191 39.49 2.96 27.07
N LEU A 192 38.59 1.97 26.90
CA LEU A 192 37.76 1.88 25.69
C LEU A 192 36.53 2.78 25.73
N HIS A 193 36.11 3.26 26.91
CA HIS A 193 34.88 4.03 27.04
C HIS A 193 35.10 5.54 27.09
N ASP A 194 34.11 6.29 26.62
CA ASP A 194 33.97 7.73 26.84
C ASP A 194 32.55 8.03 27.33
N ILE A 195 32.45 8.22 28.65
CA ILE A 195 31.20 8.26 29.40
C ILE A 195 30.82 9.71 29.71
N THR A 196 29.67 10.10 29.20
CA THR A 196 28.95 11.31 29.61
C THR A 196 27.61 10.93 30.22
N PHE A 197 27.10 11.80 31.08
CA PHE A 197 25.75 11.71 31.60
C PHE A 197 24.84 12.68 30.87
N THR A 198 23.54 12.42 30.90
CA THR A 198 22.56 13.30 30.28
C THR A 198 22.27 14.50 31.19
N ASP A 199 22.54 15.71 30.69
CA ASP A 199 22.06 16.97 31.28
C ASP A 199 20.61 17.25 30.87
N VAL A 200 19.84 17.88 31.76
CA VAL A 200 18.43 18.22 31.54
C VAL A 200 18.29 19.65 31.00
N PRO A 201 17.46 19.90 29.96
CA PRO A 201 17.10 21.24 29.52
C PRO A 201 16.52 22.10 30.66
N PRO A 202 16.70 23.44 30.64
CA PRO A 202 17.21 24.25 29.52
C PRO A 202 18.73 24.47 29.50
N HIS A 203 19.52 23.77 30.33
CA HIS A 203 20.96 24.02 30.50
C HIS A 203 21.87 22.94 29.91
N ARG A 204 21.33 22.04 29.07
CA ARG A 204 22.13 21.04 28.35
C ARG A 204 23.18 21.73 27.48
N THR A 205 24.44 21.32 27.64
CA THR A 205 25.55 21.86 26.85
C THR A 205 25.74 21.10 25.53
N PRO A 206 26.31 21.72 24.49
CA PRO A 206 26.63 21.02 23.24
C PRO A 206 27.67 19.92 23.46
N TYR A 207 27.57 18.83 22.69
CA TYR A 207 28.63 17.83 22.65
C TYR A 207 29.83 18.36 21.84
N ASN A 208 30.98 18.53 22.48
CA ASN A 208 32.21 19.03 21.85
C ASN A 208 32.95 17.93 21.06
N ILE A 209 32.23 17.26 20.16
CA ILE A 209 32.74 16.22 19.27
C ILE A 209 32.75 16.75 17.84
N THR A 210 33.92 16.72 17.22
CA THR A 210 34.20 17.21 15.86
C THR A 210 34.94 16.18 14.99
N ALA A 211 35.54 15.17 15.62
CA ALA A 211 36.13 14.00 14.99
C ALA A 211 35.64 12.71 15.67
N VAL A 212 35.80 11.56 15.00
CA VAL A 212 35.32 10.27 15.50
C VAL A 212 36.01 9.89 16.81
N GLU A 213 37.30 10.19 16.92
CA GLU A 213 38.18 9.85 18.04
C GLU A 213 38.10 10.81 19.26
N ASP A 214 37.38 11.93 19.17
CA ASP A 214 37.35 12.96 20.22
C ASP A 214 36.76 12.42 21.53
N ARG A 215 37.45 12.52 22.67
CA ARG A 215 36.89 12.14 23.99
C ARG A 215 36.41 13.36 24.75
N ILE A 216 35.21 13.28 25.35
CA ILE A 216 34.58 14.40 26.06
C ILE A 216 34.13 14.04 27.49
N GLY A 217 34.30 12.79 27.90
CA GLY A 217 33.81 12.22 29.15
C GLY A 217 34.91 11.51 29.95
N SER A 218 34.50 10.49 30.70
CA SER A 218 35.39 9.66 31.53
C SER A 218 35.44 8.20 31.04
N GLU A 219 36.51 7.47 31.40
CA GLU A 219 36.65 6.04 31.05
C GLU A 219 35.75 5.10 31.89
N SER A 220 35.09 5.63 32.93
CA SER A 220 34.24 4.87 33.85
C SER A 220 32.92 5.59 34.09
N VAL A 221 31.91 4.83 34.50
CA VAL A 221 30.60 5.33 34.94
C VAL A 221 30.67 5.68 36.42
N LYS A 222 30.45 6.95 36.74
CA LYS A 222 30.38 7.41 38.13
C LYS A 222 29.07 6.94 38.76
N VAL A 223 29.15 6.44 39.99
CA VAL A 223 28.00 6.00 40.76
C VAL A 223 28.20 6.43 42.21
N ASP A 224 27.12 6.84 42.88
CA ASP A 224 27.15 7.06 44.33
C ASP A 224 27.33 5.71 45.03
N PRO A 225 28.44 5.48 45.77
CA PRO A 225 28.69 4.21 46.45
C PRO A 225 27.61 3.84 47.46
N SER A 226 26.83 4.80 47.97
CA SER A 226 25.71 4.56 48.88
C SER A 226 24.53 3.84 48.21
N LYS A 227 24.31 4.10 46.91
CA LYS A 227 23.28 3.44 46.10
C LYS A 227 23.65 2.01 45.71
N VAL A 228 24.94 1.67 45.69
CA VAL A 228 25.41 0.31 45.39
C VAL A 228 25.02 -0.61 46.55
N VAL A 229 24.06 -1.50 46.37
CA VAL A 229 23.57 -2.40 47.43
C VAL A 229 24.28 -3.75 47.41
N ALA A 230 24.82 -4.17 46.26
CA ALA A 230 25.53 -5.44 46.14
C ALA A 230 26.58 -5.41 45.03
N ILE A 231 27.66 -6.15 45.25
CA ILE A 231 28.62 -6.57 44.24
C ILE A 231 28.42 -8.07 44.01
N VAL A 232 28.37 -8.51 42.76
CA VAL A 232 28.25 -9.92 42.39
C VAL A 232 29.42 -10.27 41.49
N GLU A 233 30.09 -11.39 41.78
CA GLU A 233 31.12 -11.91 40.87
C GLU A 233 30.48 -12.74 39.75
N SER A 234 30.65 -12.30 38.50
CA SER A 234 30.26 -13.03 37.31
C SER A 234 31.47 -13.63 36.61
N ASP A 235 31.28 -14.79 35.99
CA ASP A 235 32.29 -15.53 35.22
C ASP A 235 31.69 -16.02 33.88
N TYR A 236 30.63 -15.36 33.42
CA TYR A 236 29.89 -15.76 32.22
C TYR A 236 30.34 -14.89 31.05
N TRP A 237 30.75 -15.53 29.95
CA TRP A 237 31.09 -14.84 28.71
C TRP A 237 29.84 -14.22 28.07
N ASP A 238 30.03 -13.20 27.24
CA ASP A 238 28.94 -12.71 26.38
C ASP A 238 28.51 -13.82 25.40
N ALA A 239 27.22 -14.13 25.38
CA ALA A 239 26.66 -15.24 24.62
C ALA A 239 26.15 -14.78 23.25
N THR A 240 27.07 -14.45 22.34
CA THR A 240 26.73 -14.07 20.96
C THR A 240 26.73 -15.28 20.02
N GLY A 241 25.91 -15.21 18.96
CA GLY A 241 25.90 -16.22 17.89
C GLY A 241 26.97 -15.95 16.83
N PRO A 242 27.21 -16.91 15.91
CA PRO A 242 28.07 -16.67 14.76
C PRO A 242 27.51 -15.56 13.87
N ASN A 243 28.40 -14.85 13.17
CA ASN A 243 27.96 -13.94 12.12
C ASN A 243 27.40 -14.72 10.94
N ALA A 244 26.36 -14.17 10.34
CA ALA A 244 25.80 -14.74 9.14
C ALA A 244 26.75 -14.49 7.96
N ALA A 245 27.02 -15.55 7.19
CA ALA A 245 27.90 -15.51 6.05
C ALA A 245 27.33 -14.65 4.91
N MET A 246 28.23 -14.06 4.12
CA MET A 246 27.88 -13.34 2.90
C MET A 246 27.40 -14.31 1.81
N ASP A 247 26.25 -14.02 1.23
CA ASP A 247 25.69 -14.73 0.06
C ASP A 247 25.83 -13.89 -1.22
N ASP A 248 25.46 -14.45 -2.38
CA ASP A 248 25.59 -13.76 -3.67
C ASP A 248 24.71 -12.50 -3.76
N THR A 249 23.53 -12.53 -3.12
CA THR A 249 22.60 -11.40 -3.06
C THR A 249 23.22 -10.23 -2.30
N SER A 250 23.74 -10.47 -1.10
CA SER A 250 24.40 -9.46 -0.26
C SER A 250 25.69 -8.93 -0.90
N ARG A 251 26.46 -9.77 -1.61
CA ARG A 251 27.61 -9.33 -2.42
C ARG A 251 27.21 -8.38 -3.55
N GLN A 252 26.13 -8.68 -4.28
CA GLN A 252 25.63 -7.79 -5.35
C GLN A 252 25.17 -6.44 -4.80
N ILE A 253 24.43 -6.44 -3.69
CA ILE A 253 24.01 -5.21 -2.99
C ILE A 253 25.24 -4.37 -2.60
N ALA A 254 26.25 -4.99 -1.99
CA ALA A 254 27.49 -4.31 -1.62
C ALA A 254 28.22 -3.74 -2.85
N GLY A 255 28.27 -4.49 -3.95
CA GLY A 255 28.88 -4.06 -5.21
C GLY A 255 28.25 -2.78 -5.77
N HIS A 256 26.91 -2.73 -5.88
CA HIS A 256 26.19 -1.53 -6.34
C HIS A 256 26.48 -0.30 -5.46
N LEU A 257 26.58 -0.52 -4.15
CA LEU A 257 26.82 0.54 -3.19
C LEU A 257 28.26 1.07 -3.26
N ILE A 258 29.25 0.19 -3.43
CA ILE A 258 30.65 0.56 -3.63
C ILE A 258 30.80 1.34 -4.93
N GLU A 259 30.19 0.88 -6.03
CA GLU A 259 30.18 1.62 -7.30
C GLU A 259 29.60 3.03 -7.13
N PHE A 260 28.50 3.16 -6.39
CA PHE A 260 27.92 4.45 -6.06
C PHE A 260 28.88 5.34 -5.28
N PHE A 261 29.54 4.84 -4.23
CA PHE A 261 30.53 5.64 -3.50
C PHE A 261 31.71 6.05 -4.38
N GLU A 262 32.19 5.17 -5.25
CA GLU A 262 33.27 5.50 -6.18
C GLU A 262 32.85 6.59 -7.17
N HIS A 263 31.60 6.53 -7.63
CA HIS A 263 31.01 7.57 -8.46
C HIS A 263 30.92 8.90 -7.72
N GLU A 264 30.41 8.91 -6.49
CA GLU A 264 30.29 10.14 -5.67
C GLU A 264 31.65 10.79 -5.40
N VAL A 265 32.70 9.99 -5.19
CA VAL A 265 34.08 10.47 -5.07
C VAL A 265 34.60 11.03 -6.39
N ALA A 266 34.40 10.32 -7.50
CA ALA A 266 34.82 10.78 -8.83
C ALA A 266 34.16 12.10 -9.24
N GLN A 267 32.94 12.36 -8.76
CA GLN A 267 32.20 13.60 -8.99
C GLN A 267 32.52 14.71 -7.96
N GLY A 268 33.43 14.48 -7.02
CA GLY A 268 33.82 15.45 -6.00
C GLY A 268 32.75 15.75 -4.95
N ARG A 269 31.73 14.89 -4.81
CA ARG A 269 30.66 15.02 -3.80
C ARG A 269 31.00 14.34 -2.47
N MET A 270 32.01 13.48 -2.48
CA MET A 270 32.52 12.73 -1.33
C MET A 270 34.06 12.72 -1.37
N PRO A 271 34.77 12.79 -0.24
CA PRO A 271 36.23 12.69 -0.22
C PRO A 271 36.71 11.25 -0.49
N ALA A 272 37.99 11.10 -0.86
CA ALA A 272 38.57 9.81 -1.23
C ALA A 272 38.56 8.75 -0.12
N ASN A 273 38.51 9.18 1.14
CA ASN A 273 38.41 8.33 2.32
C ASN A 273 36.97 8.21 2.86
N LEU A 274 35.97 8.59 2.04
CA LEU A 274 34.57 8.67 2.40
C LEU A 274 34.34 9.55 3.65
N LEU A 275 33.17 9.42 4.26
CA LEU A 275 32.82 10.03 5.54
C LEU A 275 32.60 8.92 6.57
N PRO A 276 32.48 9.24 7.88
CA PRO A 276 32.28 8.23 8.89
C PRO A 276 31.10 7.30 8.56
N LEU A 277 31.34 6.00 8.62
CA LEU A 277 30.37 5.00 8.21
C LEU A 277 29.54 4.53 9.41
N GLN A 278 28.22 4.44 9.22
CA GLN A 278 27.34 3.66 10.07
C GLN A 278 26.78 2.47 9.29
N SER A 279 26.83 1.29 9.90
CA SER A 279 26.22 0.09 9.34
C SER A 279 25.51 -0.71 10.43
N GLY A 280 24.30 -1.17 10.14
CA GLY A 280 23.52 -2.02 11.03
C GLY A 280 24.08 -3.44 11.19
N ILE A 281 23.28 -4.34 11.76
CA ILE A 281 23.62 -5.76 11.90
C ILE A 281 22.92 -6.58 10.79
N GLY A 282 23.63 -7.56 10.22
CA GLY A 282 23.06 -8.56 9.31
C GLY A 282 23.94 -8.88 8.11
N ASN A 283 23.54 -9.88 7.31
CA ASN A 283 24.33 -10.39 6.19
C ASN A 283 24.72 -9.29 5.19
N VAL A 284 23.77 -8.41 4.86
CA VAL A 284 24.00 -7.32 3.90
C VAL A 284 24.95 -6.26 4.46
N ALA A 285 24.79 -5.89 5.74
CA ALA A 285 25.70 -4.96 6.41
C ALA A 285 27.14 -5.53 6.44
N ASN A 286 27.28 -6.82 6.78
CA ASN A 286 28.56 -7.52 6.76
C ASN A 286 29.17 -7.55 5.35
N ALA A 287 28.36 -7.77 4.32
CA ALA A 287 28.82 -7.74 2.93
C ALA A 287 29.29 -6.35 2.47
N ILE A 288 28.64 -5.28 2.93
CA ILE A 288 29.06 -3.91 2.64
C ILE A 288 30.43 -3.62 3.27
N VAL A 289 30.62 -3.95 4.55
CA VAL A 289 31.92 -3.76 5.23
C VAL A 289 33.00 -4.64 4.60
N GLY A 290 32.69 -5.90 4.26
CA GLY A 290 33.59 -6.79 3.54
C GLY A 290 33.98 -6.25 2.16
N GLY A 291 33.03 -5.74 1.39
CA GLY A 291 33.30 -5.13 0.09
C GLY A 291 34.13 -3.84 0.19
N LEU A 292 33.97 -3.04 1.24
CA LEU A 292 34.87 -1.91 1.51
C LEU A 292 36.31 -2.39 1.74
N ASN A 293 36.49 -3.54 2.40
CA ASN A 293 37.80 -4.16 2.59
C ASN A 293 38.45 -4.60 1.28
N GLU A 294 37.68 -4.87 0.24
CA GLU A 294 38.18 -5.22 -1.11
C GLU A 294 38.29 -4.01 -2.04
N SER A 295 37.61 -2.90 -1.73
CA SER A 295 37.56 -1.68 -2.54
C SER A 295 38.87 -0.88 -2.59
N LYS A 296 38.90 0.25 -3.30
CA LYS A 296 40.06 1.17 -3.30
C LYS A 296 40.09 2.13 -2.11
N PHE A 297 39.04 2.19 -1.29
CA PHE A 297 38.95 3.12 -0.17
C PHE A 297 39.90 2.73 0.96
N LYS A 298 40.48 3.75 1.61
CA LYS A 298 41.44 3.65 2.72
C LYS A 298 41.21 4.81 3.68
N ASN A 299 41.83 4.75 4.86
CA ASN A 299 41.70 5.78 5.90
C ASN A 299 40.25 6.02 6.30
N LEU A 300 39.48 4.92 6.32
CA LEU A 300 38.09 4.92 6.68
C LEU A 300 37.97 5.20 8.18
N LYS A 301 36.87 5.86 8.56
CA LYS A 301 36.46 6.03 9.94
C LYS A 301 35.04 5.56 10.12
N VAL A 302 34.69 5.13 11.32
CA VAL A 302 33.39 4.54 11.63
C VAL A 302 32.76 5.27 12.81
N TRP A 303 31.51 5.69 12.65
CA TRP A 303 30.66 6.23 13.71
C TRP A 303 29.33 5.48 13.62
N THR A 304 29.16 4.46 14.44
CA THR A 304 28.08 3.47 14.31
C THR A 304 27.44 3.15 15.66
N GLU A 305 26.43 2.29 15.69
CA GLU A 305 25.94 1.71 16.95
C GLU A 305 26.77 0.51 17.39
N VAL A 306 27.11 -0.36 16.44
CA VAL A 306 27.67 -1.69 16.72
C VAL A 306 28.88 -1.96 15.83
N ILE A 307 29.96 -2.41 16.45
CA ILE A 307 31.13 -2.98 15.78
C ILE A 307 30.96 -4.51 15.77
N GLN A 308 31.11 -5.12 14.60
CA GLN A 308 31.00 -6.56 14.32
C GLN A 308 32.32 -7.10 13.72
N ASP A 309 32.45 -8.42 13.57
CA ASP A 309 33.73 -9.06 13.19
C ASP A 309 34.34 -8.51 11.91
N THR A 310 33.52 -8.13 10.92
CA THR A 310 34.00 -7.56 9.64
C THR A 310 34.79 -6.26 9.82
N PHE A 311 34.57 -5.52 10.91
CA PHE A 311 35.40 -4.36 11.25
C PHE A 311 36.78 -4.74 11.76
N LEU A 312 36.92 -5.89 12.44
CA LEU A 312 38.24 -6.41 12.81
C LEU A 312 39.03 -6.74 11.54
N ASP A 313 38.40 -7.27 10.50
CA ASP A 313 39.08 -7.54 9.21
C ASP A 313 39.50 -6.23 8.52
N LEU A 314 38.69 -5.18 8.65
CA LEU A 314 39.00 -3.86 8.10
C LEU A 314 40.11 -3.14 8.86
N PHE A 315 40.23 -3.36 10.18
CA PHE A 315 41.39 -2.93 10.97
C PHE A 315 42.65 -3.68 10.55
N ASP A 316 42.58 -5.00 10.42
CA ASP A 316 43.74 -5.84 10.09
C ASP A 316 44.29 -5.56 8.70
N SER A 317 43.43 -5.15 7.75
CA SER A 317 43.88 -4.72 6.42
C SER A 317 44.53 -3.33 6.39
N GLY A 318 44.48 -2.58 7.50
CA GLY A 318 44.98 -1.21 7.60
C GLY A 318 44.10 -0.19 6.86
N LYS A 319 42.85 -0.53 6.53
CA LYS A 319 41.92 0.39 5.85
C LYS A 319 41.06 1.21 6.81
N LEU A 320 40.83 0.72 8.02
CA LEU A 320 40.08 1.41 9.07
C LEU A 320 41.04 2.06 10.07
N ASP A 321 40.97 3.38 10.20
CA ASP A 321 41.82 4.15 11.12
C ASP A 321 41.24 4.18 12.54
N TYR A 322 39.90 4.31 12.67
CA TYR A 322 39.23 4.46 13.96
C TYR A 322 37.74 4.09 13.90
N ALA A 323 37.19 3.54 14.99
CA ALA A 323 35.76 3.25 15.13
C ALA A 323 35.20 3.72 16.48
N THR A 324 34.13 4.51 16.44
CA THR A 324 33.29 4.83 17.59
C THR A 324 31.96 4.10 17.50
N ALA A 325 31.53 3.51 18.61
CA ALA A 325 30.25 2.82 18.73
C ALA A 325 29.64 2.94 20.13
N THR A 326 28.48 2.31 20.36
CA THR A 326 28.00 2.04 21.73
C THR A 326 28.26 0.61 22.19
N SER A 327 28.52 -0.30 21.26
CA SER A 327 28.68 -1.72 21.52
C SER A 327 29.68 -2.39 20.56
N THR A 328 30.46 -3.34 21.08
CA THR A 328 31.26 -4.30 20.30
C THR A 328 30.62 -5.68 20.40
N ARG A 329 29.90 -6.09 19.35
CA ARG A 329 29.21 -7.38 19.28
C ARG A 329 29.92 -8.29 18.29
N PHE A 330 30.86 -9.07 18.80
CA PHE A 330 31.59 -10.06 18.00
C PHE A 330 31.00 -11.46 18.14
N SER A 331 31.28 -12.34 17.18
CA SER A 331 31.11 -13.78 17.36
C SER A 331 32.08 -14.31 18.45
N PRO A 332 31.92 -15.56 18.95
CA PRO A 332 32.87 -16.14 19.88
C PRO A 332 34.33 -16.11 19.38
N ASP A 333 34.56 -16.40 18.10
CA ASP A 333 35.89 -16.34 17.49
C ASP A 333 36.36 -14.89 17.32
N GLY A 334 35.46 -13.97 17.00
CA GLY A 334 35.76 -12.54 16.91
C GLY A 334 36.17 -11.96 18.27
N PHE A 335 35.50 -12.31 19.36
CA PHE A 335 35.90 -11.94 20.71
C PHE A 335 37.26 -12.52 21.08
N LYS A 336 37.50 -13.80 20.76
CA LYS A 336 38.81 -14.42 20.97
C LYS A 336 39.91 -13.65 20.25
N ARG A 337 39.72 -13.33 18.96
CA ARG A 337 40.66 -12.53 18.16
C ARG A 337 40.86 -11.14 18.76
N PHE A 338 39.79 -10.48 19.19
CA PHE A 338 39.85 -9.15 19.80
C PHE A 338 40.67 -9.16 21.09
N TYR A 339 40.46 -10.14 21.97
CA TYR A 339 41.19 -10.25 23.24
C TYR A 339 42.64 -10.69 23.06
N ASP A 340 42.91 -11.63 22.16
CA ASP A 340 44.28 -12.10 21.88
C ASP A 340 45.16 -10.99 21.26
N ASN A 341 44.55 -9.99 20.62
CA ASN A 341 45.23 -8.89 19.94
C ASN A 341 44.80 -7.51 20.49
N TRP A 342 44.53 -7.43 21.80
CA TRP A 342 44.00 -6.24 22.46
C TRP A 342 44.74 -4.94 22.08
N ASP A 343 46.07 -4.94 22.17
CA ASP A 343 46.91 -3.76 21.92
C ASP A 343 46.86 -3.28 20.46
N ALA A 344 46.41 -4.13 19.52
CA ALA A 344 46.26 -3.75 18.11
C ALA A 344 44.93 -3.00 17.82
N TYR A 345 43.95 -3.13 18.71
CA TYR A 345 42.58 -2.63 18.53
C TYR A 345 42.15 -1.58 19.57
N ALA A 346 42.58 -1.72 20.82
CA ALA A 346 42.04 -0.96 21.96
C ALA A 346 42.21 0.56 21.82
N ASP A 347 43.29 1.02 21.20
CA ASP A 347 43.56 2.44 20.94
C ASP A 347 42.76 3.02 19.76
N LYS A 348 42.15 2.16 18.94
CA LYS A 348 41.37 2.53 17.73
C LYS A 348 39.87 2.37 17.89
N ILE A 349 39.41 1.87 19.04
CA ILE A 349 37.99 1.66 19.34
C ILE A 349 37.58 2.53 20.52
N LEU A 350 36.41 3.18 20.37
CA LEU A 350 35.81 4.00 21.42
C LEU A 350 34.33 3.68 21.59
N LEU A 351 33.92 3.43 22.85
CA LEU A 351 32.56 3.09 23.22
C LEU A 351 31.89 4.22 24.01
N ARG A 352 30.71 4.66 23.56
CA ARG A 352 29.95 5.77 24.14
C ARG A 352 28.54 5.36 24.51
N SER A 353 27.89 6.16 25.37
CA SER A 353 26.43 6.02 25.57
C SER A 353 25.70 6.09 24.24
N GLN A 354 24.60 5.34 24.11
CA GLN A 354 23.73 5.42 22.94
C GLN A 354 23.11 6.82 22.77
N ALA A 355 23.00 7.59 23.85
CA ALA A 355 22.57 9.00 23.78
C ALA A 355 23.56 9.89 22.99
N VAL A 356 24.84 9.48 22.92
CA VAL A 356 25.91 10.21 22.23
C VAL A 356 26.21 9.60 20.87
N SER A 357 26.45 8.29 20.79
CA SER A 357 26.74 7.61 19.51
C SER A 357 25.61 7.76 18.50
N ASN A 358 24.36 7.89 18.96
CA ASN A 358 23.21 8.12 18.09
C ASN A 358 22.75 9.59 18.08
N ALA A 359 23.50 10.53 18.64
CA ALA A 359 23.04 11.91 18.77
C ALA A 359 22.87 12.58 17.39
N PRO A 360 21.67 13.10 17.06
CA PRO A 360 21.43 13.81 15.80
C PRO A 360 22.45 14.92 15.49
N GLU A 361 22.83 15.71 16.51
CA GLU A 361 23.82 16.79 16.39
C GLU A 361 25.17 16.28 15.86
N ILE A 362 25.64 15.14 16.35
CA ILE A 362 26.95 14.58 16.01
C ILE A 362 26.88 13.89 14.65
N ILE A 363 25.84 13.10 14.41
CA ILE A 363 25.62 12.41 13.12
C ILE A 363 25.62 13.43 11.98
N LYS A 364 24.92 14.55 12.17
CA LYS A 364 24.87 15.62 11.16
C LYS A 364 26.19 16.36 11.02
N ARG A 365 26.86 16.69 12.14
CA ARG A 365 28.13 17.41 12.15
C ARG A 365 29.25 16.63 11.47
N LEU A 366 29.33 15.33 11.72
CA LEU A 366 30.34 14.44 11.12
C LEU A 366 30.01 14.08 9.66
N GLY A 367 28.76 14.28 9.23
CA GLY A 367 28.31 13.91 7.89
C GLY A 367 28.32 12.39 7.68
N VAL A 368 27.83 11.63 8.67
CA VAL A 368 27.83 10.16 8.65
C VAL A 368 27.12 9.61 7.41
N ILE A 369 27.62 8.52 6.83
CA ILE A 369 26.90 7.73 5.81
C ILE A 369 26.11 6.64 6.55
N GLY A 370 24.78 6.75 6.55
CA GLY A 370 23.89 5.83 7.26
C GLY A 370 23.38 4.72 6.35
N MET A 371 23.58 3.46 6.74
CA MET A 371 23.21 2.28 5.95
C MET A 371 22.43 1.27 6.80
N ASN A 372 21.15 1.06 6.46
CA ASN A 372 20.24 0.25 7.27
C ASN A 372 19.39 -0.71 6.42
N THR A 373 18.81 -1.73 7.08
CA THR A 373 17.98 -2.75 6.44
C THR A 373 16.52 -2.60 6.83
N PRO A 374 15.60 -2.38 5.87
CA PRO A 374 14.18 -2.39 6.11
C PRO A 374 13.57 -3.80 5.98
N VAL A 375 12.36 -3.96 6.50
CA VAL A 375 11.42 -5.04 6.16
C VAL A 375 10.94 -4.91 4.72
N GLU A 376 10.48 -3.72 4.36
CA GLU A 376 9.99 -3.35 3.03
C GLU A 376 10.16 -1.84 2.79
N VAL A 377 10.30 -1.47 1.53
CA VAL A 377 10.34 -0.08 1.05
C VAL A 377 9.24 0.08 0.02
N ASP A 378 8.54 1.22 0.01
CA ASP A 378 7.57 1.48 -1.05
C ASP A 378 8.15 2.22 -2.23
N ILE A 379 7.38 2.26 -3.31
CA ILE A 379 7.79 2.93 -4.55
C ILE A 379 8.05 4.44 -4.35
N TYR A 380 7.61 5.06 -3.25
CA TYR A 380 7.83 6.48 -2.97
C TYR A 380 9.04 6.75 -2.07
N ALA A 381 9.73 5.70 -1.63
CA ALA A 381 10.84 5.73 -0.69
C ALA A 381 10.43 5.94 0.78
N HIS A 382 9.25 5.48 1.20
CA HIS A 382 9.02 5.21 2.62
C HIS A 382 9.59 3.84 2.98
N ALA A 383 10.00 3.66 4.24
CA ALA A 383 10.49 2.38 4.73
C ALA A 383 9.80 1.93 6.01
N ASN A 384 9.58 0.61 6.08
CA ASN A 384 9.15 -0.14 7.25
C ASN A 384 10.36 -0.93 7.75
N SER A 385 10.79 -0.72 8.99
CA SER A 385 11.90 -1.41 9.64
C SER A 385 11.42 -2.34 10.78
N THR A 386 10.15 -2.23 11.20
CA THR A 386 9.69 -2.85 12.46
C THR A 386 8.56 -3.86 12.31
N CYS A 387 7.53 -3.56 11.52
CA CYS A 387 6.22 -4.22 11.63
C CYS A 387 5.89 -5.03 10.38
N VAL A 388 6.06 -6.36 10.42
CA VAL A 388 5.66 -7.23 9.32
C VAL A 388 4.13 -7.19 9.17
N SER A 389 3.66 -6.95 7.94
CA SER A 389 2.23 -6.80 7.62
C SER A 389 1.55 -5.74 8.49
N GLY A 390 2.27 -4.67 8.84
CA GLY A 390 1.78 -3.51 9.57
C GLY A 390 1.48 -3.71 11.05
N THR A 391 1.64 -4.92 11.58
CA THR A 391 1.16 -5.25 12.94
C THR A 391 2.10 -6.11 13.75
N ARG A 392 2.90 -6.98 13.13
CA ARG A 392 3.79 -7.90 13.85
C ARG A 392 5.16 -7.29 14.03
N MET A 393 5.43 -6.79 15.24
CA MET A 393 6.74 -6.27 15.66
C MET A 393 7.84 -7.34 15.51
N LEU A 394 8.94 -6.98 14.87
CA LEU A 394 10.15 -7.79 14.79
C LEU A 394 11.04 -7.56 16.02
N ASN A 395 11.73 -6.43 16.07
CA ASN A 395 12.75 -6.13 17.07
C ASN A 395 12.52 -4.75 17.72
N GLY A 396 12.37 -3.71 16.89
CA GLY A 396 12.16 -2.32 17.25
C GLY A 396 12.90 -1.40 16.27
N LEU A 397 12.56 -0.11 16.26
CA LEU A 397 13.14 0.89 15.35
C LEU A 397 14.68 0.97 15.39
N GLY A 398 15.24 0.82 16.59
CA GLY A 398 16.68 0.95 16.82
C GLY A 398 17.18 2.37 16.56
N GLY A 399 18.47 2.51 16.21
CA GLY A 399 19.06 3.78 15.82
C GLY A 399 18.85 4.14 14.35
N SER A 400 18.18 3.30 13.56
CA SER A 400 18.05 3.50 12.11
C SER A 400 17.55 4.91 11.75
N ALA A 401 16.49 5.38 12.41
CA ALA A 401 15.95 6.72 12.17
C ALA A 401 16.79 7.84 12.80
N ASP A 402 17.58 7.59 13.85
CA ASP A 402 18.57 8.55 14.36
C ASP A 402 19.62 8.86 13.29
N PHE A 403 20.12 7.82 12.61
CA PHE A 403 21.10 7.95 11.54
C PHE A 403 20.49 8.51 10.25
N LEU A 404 19.44 7.87 9.73
CA LEU A 404 18.90 8.22 8.41
C LEU A 404 18.30 9.64 8.35
N ARG A 405 17.74 10.17 9.43
CA ARG A 405 17.28 11.58 9.45
C ARG A 405 18.44 12.58 9.36
N ASN A 406 19.62 12.22 9.87
CA ASN A 406 20.71 13.17 10.14
C ASN A 406 21.98 12.91 9.33
N ALA A 407 22.04 11.82 8.57
CA ALA A 407 23.18 11.45 7.77
C ALA A 407 23.47 12.45 6.64
N LYS A 408 24.68 12.34 6.07
CA LYS A 408 25.02 12.94 4.79
C LYS A 408 24.30 12.22 3.66
N TYR A 409 24.35 10.88 3.66
CA TYR A 409 23.58 9.99 2.79
C TYR A 409 22.84 8.94 3.60
N SER A 410 21.55 8.82 3.32
CA SER A 410 20.63 7.92 3.99
C SER A 410 20.23 6.78 3.08
N ILE A 411 20.71 5.58 3.40
CA ILE A 411 20.71 4.43 2.50
C ILE A 411 19.95 3.27 3.14
N MET A 412 18.95 2.76 2.41
CA MET A 412 18.24 1.53 2.74
C MET A 412 18.64 0.41 1.79
N HIS A 413 19.05 -0.73 2.33
CA HIS A 413 19.48 -1.89 1.56
C HIS A 413 18.69 -3.16 1.93
N THR A 414 18.17 -3.86 0.93
CA THR A 414 17.39 -5.09 1.13
C THR A 414 17.48 -5.98 -0.10
N PRO A 415 17.38 -7.31 0.02
CA PRO A 415 16.99 -8.15 -1.12
C PRO A 415 15.69 -7.61 -1.74
N SER A 416 15.52 -7.70 -3.06
CA SER A 416 14.32 -7.23 -3.76
C SER A 416 13.10 -8.14 -3.52
N SER A 417 13.33 -9.41 -3.16
CA SER A 417 12.30 -10.36 -2.75
C SER A 417 12.81 -11.33 -1.68
N ARG A 418 11.89 -11.96 -0.95
CA ARG A 418 12.15 -12.97 0.07
C ARG A 418 11.24 -14.18 -0.15
N PRO A 419 11.65 -15.39 0.26
CA PRO A 419 10.80 -16.56 0.19
C PRO A 419 9.63 -16.45 1.18
N SER A 420 8.46 -16.90 0.75
CA SER A 420 7.36 -17.27 1.65
C SER A 420 7.43 -18.77 1.98
N LYS A 421 6.43 -19.29 2.70
CA LYS A 421 6.33 -20.74 2.97
C LYS A 421 6.13 -21.58 1.72
N THR A 422 5.60 -21.00 0.65
CA THR A 422 5.11 -21.72 -0.53
C THR A 422 5.73 -21.22 -1.85
N ASP A 423 6.50 -20.15 -1.82
CA ASP A 423 7.05 -19.50 -3.02
C ASP A 423 8.44 -18.90 -2.74
N PRO A 424 9.50 -19.29 -3.48
CA PRO A 424 10.86 -18.76 -3.33
C PRO A 424 10.97 -17.23 -3.47
N HIS A 425 10.02 -16.61 -4.18
CA HIS A 425 9.93 -15.16 -4.33
C HIS A 425 8.57 -14.66 -3.83
N GLY A 426 7.99 -15.31 -2.82
CA GLY A 426 6.61 -15.05 -2.39
C GLY A 426 6.38 -13.70 -1.73
N VAL A 427 7.43 -12.98 -1.32
CA VAL A 427 7.35 -11.66 -0.69
C VAL A 427 8.19 -10.68 -1.49
N SER A 428 7.60 -9.58 -1.96
CA SER A 428 8.34 -8.44 -2.50
C SER A 428 8.84 -7.56 -1.36
N CYS A 429 10.07 -7.05 -1.44
CA CYS A 429 10.56 -6.01 -0.53
C CYS A 429 10.36 -4.59 -1.08
N ILE A 430 10.00 -4.47 -2.37
CA ILE A 430 9.50 -3.22 -2.95
C ILE A 430 7.98 -3.34 -3.11
N VAL A 431 7.21 -2.46 -2.45
CA VAL A 431 5.74 -2.55 -2.38
C VAL A 431 5.05 -1.27 -2.87
N PRO A 432 3.76 -1.29 -3.23
CA PRO A 432 3.04 -0.08 -3.58
C PRO A 432 3.00 0.96 -2.46
N MET A 433 2.76 0.52 -1.23
CA MET A 433 2.73 1.33 -0.01
C MET A 433 3.21 0.48 1.16
N CYS A 434 4.08 1.02 2.02
CA CYS A 434 4.51 0.31 3.21
C CYS A 434 3.34 0.10 4.18
N THR A 435 3.26 -1.09 4.78
CA THR A 435 2.19 -1.41 5.77
C THR A 435 2.38 -0.72 7.12
N HIS A 436 3.59 -0.22 7.37
CA HIS A 436 3.97 0.62 8.50
C HIS A 436 5.10 1.55 8.05
N ILE A 437 5.17 2.77 8.56
CA ILE A 437 6.18 3.76 8.14
C ILE A 437 7.01 4.13 9.35
N ASP A 438 8.27 3.69 9.34
CA ASP A 438 9.30 4.06 10.32
C ASP A 438 10.14 5.25 9.81
N GLN A 439 10.41 5.27 8.50
CA GLN A 439 11.11 6.36 7.82
C GLN A 439 10.27 6.88 6.66
N THR A 440 10.12 8.19 6.60
CA THR A 440 9.42 8.86 5.50
C THR A 440 10.30 8.98 4.28
N GLU A 441 9.72 9.31 3.14
CA GLU A 441 10.43 9.63 1.91
C GLU A 441 11.42 10.79 2.07
N HIS A 442 11.21 11.67 3.05
CA HIS A 442 12.14 12.76 3.36
C HIS A 442 13.45 12.30 4.01
N ASP A 443 13.51 11.06 4.50
CA ASP A 443 14.63 10.52 5.27
C ASP A 443 15.56 9.65 4.43
N LEU A 444 15.20 9.36 3.18
CA LEU A 444 15.92 8.41 2.32
C LEU A 444 16.46 9.09 1.06
N ASP A 445 17.75 8.85 0.80
CA ASP A 445 18.46 9.33 -0.38
C ASP A 445 18.66 8.22 -1.42
N VAL A 446 18.89 6.98 -0.94
CA VAL A 446 19.27 5.85 -1.80
C VAL A 446 18.58 4.56 -1.33
N ILE A 447 17.99 3.84 -2.28
CA ILE A 447 17.49 2.47 -2.09
C ILE A 447 18.36 1.53 -2.92
N VAL A 448 18.80 0.42 -2.34
CA VAL A 448 19.62 -0.57 -3.06
C VAL A 448 19.13 -2.00 -2.81
N THR A 449 19.04 -2.76 -3.90
CA THR A 449 18.78 -4.20 -3.88
C THR A 449 19.80 -4.90 -4.76
N GLU A 450 19.77 -6.23 -4.83
CA GLU A 450 20.66 -6.98 -5.73
C GLU A 450 20.38 -6.65 -7.20
N GLN A 451 19.20 -6.12 -7.53
CA GLN A 451 18.82 -5.72 -8.89
C GLN A 451 19.52 -4.42 -9.33
N GLY A 452 19.88 -3.57 -8.38
CA GLY A 452 20.49 -2.26 -8.65
C GLY A 452 20.20 -1.23 -7.56
N LEU A 453 20.61 0.01 -7.86
CA LEU A 453 20.55 1.15 -6.96
C LEU A 453 19.67 2.26 -7.54
N ALA A 454 18.75 2.78 -6.72
CA ALA A 454 17.91 3.93 -6.99
C ALA A 454 18.38 5.12 -6.15
N ASP A 455 18.97 6.11 -6.82
CA ASP A 455 19.26 7.42 -6.24
C ASP A 455 18.02 8.31 -6.38
N VAL A 456 17.44 8.70 -5.24
CA VAL A 456 16.18 9.47 -5.18
C VAL A 456 16.37 10.93 -4.79
N ARG A 457 17.62 11.38 -4.67
CA ARG A 457 17.96 12.76 -4.29
C ARG A 457 17.42 13.75 -5.32
N GLY A 458 16.65 14.73 -4.85
CA GLY A 458 16.06 15.78 -5.70
C GLY A 458 14.87 15.34 -6.56
N LEU A 459 14.38 14.10 -6.41
CA LEU A 459 13.25 13.58 -7.19
C LEU A 459 11.91 13.80 -6.47
N SER A 460 10.87 14.12 -7.25
CA SER A 460 9.47 14.11 -6.80
C SER A 460 8.93 12.68 -6.62
N PRO A 461 7.84 12.44 -5.87
CA PRO A 461 7.33 11.08 -5.64
C PRO A 461 7.12 10.26 -6.93
N ARG A 462 6.58 10.89 -7.98
CA ARG A 462 6.40 10.26 -9.30
C ARG A 462 7.70 9.88 -10.01
N GLU A 463 8.78 10.61 -9.78
CA GLU A 463 10.10 10.27 -10.33
C GLU A 463 10.74 9.15 -9.51
N ARG A 464 10.61 9.20 -8.17
CA ARG A 464 11.07 8.15 -7.25
C ARG A 464 10.46 6.79 -7.58
N ALA A 465 9.13 6.73 -7.76
CA ALA A 465 8.43 5.51 -8.13
C ALA A 465 8.99 4.84 -9.37
N ARG A 466 9.22 5.62 -10.43
CA ARG A 466 9.79 5.08 -11.67
C ARG A 466 11.20 4.55 -11.44
N VAL A 467 12.07 5.28 -10.76
CA VAL A 467 13.46 4.85 -10.54
C VAL A 467 13.52 3.63 -9.62
N ILE A 468 12.78 3.60 -8.51
CA ILE A 468 12.74 2.47 -7.57
C ILE A 468 12.19 1.21 -8.24
N ILE A 469 11.06 1.31 -8.97
CA ILE A 469 10.50 0.18 -9.71
C ILE A 469 11.50 -0.34 -10.75
N ASN A 470 12.16 0.55 -11.48
CA ASN A 470 13.07 0.16 -12.57
C ASN A 470 14.40 -0.44 -12.07
N LYS A 471 14.93 0.06 -10.94
CA LYS A 471 16.26 -0.28 -10.46
C LYS A 471 16.29 -1.28 -9.31
N CYS A 472 15.25 -1.32 -8.49
CA CYS A 472 15.29 -2.06 -7.23
C CYS A 472 14.26 -3.19 -7.13
N ALA A 473 13.15 -3.13 -7.85
CA ALA A 473 12.14 -4.17 -7.80
C ALA A 473 12.61 -5.47 -8.47
N HIS A 474 12.26 -6.61 -7.89
CA HIS A 474 12.53 -7.91 -8.50
C HIS A 474 11.83 -8.02 -9.88
N PRO A 475 12.42 -8.66 -10.90
CA PRO A 475 11.81 -8.78 -12.24
C PRO A 475 10.39 -9.36 -12.25
N LYS A 476 10.06 -10.23 -11.27
CA LYS A 476 8.69 -10.79 -11.13
C LYS A 476 7.66 -9.77 -10.61
N TYR A 477 8.09 -8.78 -9.83
CA TYR A 477 7.21 -7.77 -9.24
C TYR A 477 7.22 -6.45 -10.01
N GLN A 478 8.26 -6.17 -10.80
CA GLN A 478 8.35 -4.95 -11.60
C GLN A 478 7.12 -4.71 -12.50
N PRO A 479 6.57 -5.69 -13.27
CA PRO A 479 5.36 -5.47 -14.07
C PRO A 479 4.13 -5.17 -13.22
N ILE A 480 4.03 -5.82 -12.05
CA ILE A 480 2.93 -5.64 -11.10
C ILE A 480 2.96 -4.20 -10.53
N LEU A 481 4.12 -3.78 -10.04
CA LEU A 481 4.31 -2.44 -9.47
C LEU A 481 4.14 -1.34 -10.53
N THR A 482 4.63 -1.58 -11.75
CA THR A 482 4.45 -0.66 -12.89
C THR A 482 2.96 -0.47 -13.19
N HIS A 483 2.20 -1.57 -13.29
CA HIS A 483 0.76 -1.53 -13.55
C HIS A 483 -0.03 -0.80 -12.43
N TYR A 484 0.32 -1.06 -11.16
CA TYR A 484 -0.24 -0.31 -10.03
C TYR A 484 0.02 1.19 -10.17
N TYR A 485 1.28 1.57 -10.40
CA TYR A 485 1.71 2.96 -10.43
C TYR A 485 1.09 3.72 -11.62
N GLU A 486 1.12 3.15 -12.83
CA GLU A 486 0.55 3.79 -14.03
C GLU A 486 -0.95 4.05 -13.88
N LYS A 487 -1.68 3.09 -13.30
CA LYS A 487 -3.11 3.26 -13.00
C LYS A 487 -3.33 4.34 -11.94
N ALA A 488 -2.58 4.29 -10.85
CA ALA A 488 -2.65 5.28 -9.78
C ALA A 488 -2.37 6.69 -10.31
N GLU A 489 -1.31 6.85 -11.12
CA GLU A 489 -0.91 8.11 -11.73
C GLU A 489 -1.99 8.63 -12.68
N SER A 490 -2.49 7.79 -13.59
CA SER A 490 -3.57 8.16 -14.53
C SER A 490 -4.82 8.63 -13.80
N GLU A 491 -5.27 7.91 -12.78
CA GLU A 491 -6.44 8.29 -11.99
C GLU A 491 -6.20 9.54 -11.14
N GLY A 492 -5.04 9.63 -10.49
CA GLY A 492 -4.66 10.77 -9.66
C GLY A 492 -4.59 12.05 -10.47
N LEU A 493 -3.93 12.02 -11.63
CA LEU A 493 -3.83 13.18 -12.52
C LEU A 493 -5.20 13.64 -13.06
N LYS A 494 -6.07 12.71 -13.47
CA LYS A 494 -7.45 13.05 -13.91
C LYS A 494 -8.26 13.76 -12.81
N LYS A 495 -7.99 13.46 -11.55
CA LYS A 495 -8.67 14.04 -10.38
C LYS A 495 -7.96 15.30 -9.83
N GLY A 496 -6.81 15.70 -10.38
CA GLY A 496 -5.98 16.77 -9.80
C GLY A 496 -5.31 16.39 -8.48
N MET A 497 -5.16 15.09 -8.20
CA MET A 497 -4.62 14.50 -6.97
C MET A 497 -3.38 13.63 -7.25
N GLY A 498 -2.51 14.09 -8.15
CA GLY A 498 -1.41 13.28 -8.71
C GLY A 498 0.00 13.58 -8.16
N HIS A 499 0.14 14.21 -6.99
CA HIS A 499 1.46 14.47 -6.40
C HIS A 499 2.18 13.16 -6.04
N GLU A 500 1.49 12.32 -5.26
CA GLU A 500 1.91 10.97 -4.87
C GLU A 500 0.75 10.01 -5.14
N PRO A 501 0.69 9.41 -6.33
CA PRO A 501 -0.50 8.68 -6.76
C PRO A 501 -0.71 7.33 -6.05
N HIS A 502 -1.86 7.13 -5.42
CA HIS A 502 -2.25 5.85 -4.84
C HIS A 502 -3.64 5.38 -5.28
N LEU A 503 -3.78 4.07 -5.43
CA LEU A 503 -5.07 3.40 -5.38
C LEU A 503 -5.30 2.95 -3.93
N LEU A 504 -5.90 3.81 -3.10
CA LEU A 504 -5.96 3.63 -1.64
C LEU A 504 -6.53 2.27 -1.22
N PHE A 505 -7.62 1.84 -1.83
CA PHE A 505 -8.29 0.56 -1.52
C PHE A 505 -7.55 -0.67 -2.05
N ASN A 506 -6.47 -0.46 -2.79
CA ASN A 506 -5.70 -1.50 -3.47
C ASN A 506 -4.21 -1.48 -3.07
N ALA A 507 -3.77 -0.50 -2.28
CA ALA A 507 -2.38 -0.29 -1.91
C ALA A 507 -1.76 -1.50 -1.19
N PHE A 508 -2.59 -2.28 -0.48
CA PHE A 508 -2.18 -3.45 0.28
C PHE A 508 -2.60 -4.79 -0.34
N ASP A 509 -2.97 -4.81 -1.63
CA ASP A 509 -3.41 -6.04 -2.29
C ASP A 509 -2.30 -7.10 -2.40
N LEU A 510 -1.02 -6.68 -2.45
CA LEU A 510 0.12 -7.61 -2.33
C LEU A 510 0.10 -8.33 -0.98
N HIS A 511 0.00 -7.58 0.13
CA HIS A 511 -0.04 -8.13 1.48
C HIS A 511 -1.28 -9.00 1.70
N LYS A 512 -2.42 -8.61 1.12
CA LYS A 512 -3.64 -9.43 1.12
C LYS A 512 -3.41 -10.76 0.42
N ALA A 513 -2.81 -10.76 -0.78
CA ALA A 513 -2.47 -11.98 -1.50
C ALA A 513 -1.47 -12.85 -0.71
N LEU A 514 -0.48 -12.26 -0.04
CA LEU A 514 0.41 -13.02 0.84
C LEU A 514 -0.36 -13.72 1.97
N ALA A 515 -1.31 -13.03 2.62
CA ALA A 515 -2.09 -13.55 3.72
C ALA A 515 -3.09 -14.64 3.29
N GLU A 516 -3.78 -14.43 2.18
CA GLU A 516 -4.85 -15.33 1.70
C GLU A 516 -4.30 -16.51 0.89
N GLU A 517 -3.24 -16.27 0.11
CA GLU A 517 -2.78 -17.18 -0.94
C GLU A 517 -1.33 -17.66 -0.78
N GLY A 518 -0.61 -17.15 0.22
CA GLY A 518 0.76 -17.51 0.56
C GLY A 518 1.83 -16.87 -0.33
N SER A 519 1.47 -16.02 -1.29
CA SER A 519 2.42 -15.30 -2.16
C SER A 519 1.84 -13.99 -2.66
N MET A 520 2.62 -12.91 -2.60
CA MET A 520 2.25 -11.61 -3.20
C MET A 520 2.16 -11.69 -4.73
N LEU A 521 2.78 -12.69 -5.39
CA LEU A 521 2.68 -12.87 -6.85
C LEU A 521 1.29 -13.29 -7.32
N LYS A 522 0.45 -13.76 -6.39
CA LYS A 522 -0.94 -14.12 -6.67
C LYS A 522 -1.91 -12.94 -6.53
N VAL A 523 -1.39 -11.72 -6.43
CA VAL A 523 -2.22 -10.52 -6.45
C VAL A 523 -3.08 -10.50 -7.70
N LYS A 524 -4.37 -10.19 -7.52
CA LYS A 524 -5.30 -10.07 -8.65
C LYS A 524 -5.03 -8.76 -9.38
N PRO A 525 -5.03 -8.75 -10.73
CA PRO A 525 -4.75 -7.52 -11.47
C PRO A 525 -5.76 -6.42 -11.11
N TRP A 526 -5.28 -5.19 -10.98
CA TRP A 526 -6.11 -4.00 -10.77
C TRP A 526 -6.84 -3.62 -12.06
N THR A 527 -7.81 -4.43 -12.48
CA THR A 527 -8.52 -4.26 -13.76
C THR A 527 -9.46 -3.04 -13.74
N ASP A 528 -9.55 -2.35 -14.88
CA ASP A 528 -10.62 -1.38 -15.15
C ASP A 528 -11.87 -2.17 -15.60
N ARG A 529 -13.00 -1.96 -14.91
CA ARG A 529 -14.27 -2.64 -15.19
C ARG A 529 -14.65 -2.60 -16.67
N TRP A 530 -14.34 -1.52 -17.37
CA TRP A 530 -14.83 -1.31 -18.74
C TRP A 530 -13.83 -1.70 -19.82
N ALA A 531 -12.68 -2.29 -19.48
CA ALA A 531 -11.60 -2.52 -20.44
C ALA A 531 -11.94 -3.45 -21.62
N LEU A 532 -12.93 -4.34 -21.46
CA LEU A 532 -13.40 -5.23 -22.53
C LEU A 532 -14.58 -4.65 -23.32
N VAL A 533 -15.07 -3.45 -22.99
CA VAL A 533 -16.15 -2.82 -23.76
C VAL A 533 -15.63 -2.35 -25.11
N SER A 534 -16.23 -2.85 -26.18
CA SER A 534 -15.91 -2.46 -27.56
C SER A 534 -16.10 -0.95 -27.79
N SER A 535 -15.20 -0.33 -28.56
CA SER A 535 -15.34 1.09 -28.96
C SER A 535 -16.57 1.35 -29.84
N LEU A 536 -17.18 0.29 -30.40
CA LEU A 536 -18.48 0.35 -31.06
C LEU A 536 -19.59 0.90 -30.13
N TYR A 537 -19.47 0.68 -28.83
CA TYR A 537 -20.41 1.17 -27.81
C TYR A 537 -19.88 2.43 -27.10
N GLY A 538 -18.84 3.06 -27.65
CA GLY A 538 -18.28 4.30 -27.16
C GLY A 538 -19.21 5.51 -27.35
N PRO A 539 -18.89 6.63 -26.69
CA PRO A 539 -19.75 7.82 -26.68
C PRO A 539 -19.95 8.44 -28.07
N GLY A 540 -18.93 8.44 -28.92
CA GLY A 540 -19.01 9.00 -30.27
C GLY A 540 -19.96 8.19 -31.16
N THR A 541 -19.84 6.87 -31.14
CA THR A 541 -20.72 5.96 -31.90
C THR A 541 -22.17 6.02 -31.39
N PHE A 542 -22.38 6.03 -30.08
CA PHE A 542 -23.72 6.15 -29.49
C PHE A 542 -24.42 7.44 -29.93
N TRP A 543 -23.76 8.58 -29.80
CA TRP A 543 -24.33 9.87 -30.20
C TRP A 543 -24.49 10.02 -31.71
N SER A 544 -23.59 9.44 -32.50
CA SER A 544 -23.74 9.33 -33.95
C SER A 544 -25.05 8.62 -34.32
N TRP A 545 -25.26 7.44 -33.74
CA TRP A 545 -26.48 6.67 -33.96
C TRP A 545 -27.72 7.44 -33.52
N PHE A 546 -27.68 8.15 -32.40
CA PHE A 546 -28.79 8.98 -31.95
C PHE A 546 -29.11 10.11 -32.93
N CYS A 547 -28.09 10.77 -33.52
CA CYS A 547 -28.27 11.74 -34.60
C CYS A 547 -28.91 11.13 -35.84
N ILE A 548 -28.55 9.90 -36.21
CA ILE A 548 -29.16 9.17 -37.33
C ILE A 548 -30.63 8.85 -37.04
N VAL A 549 -30.97 8.41 -35.82
CA VAL A 549 -32.37 8.21 -35.42
C VAL A 549 -33.15 9.53 -35.49
N ALA A 550 -32.57 10.63 -35.02
CA ALA A 550 -33.18 11.96 -35.14
C ALA A 550 -33.39 12.38 -36.61
N SER A 551 -32.42 12.08 -37.48
CA SER A 551 -32.53 12.28 -38.93
C SER A 551 -33.77 11.57 -39.49
N VAL A 552 -33.98 10.31 -39.12
CA VAL A 552 -35.17 9.53 -39.53
C VAL A 552 -36.46 10.22 -39.10
N PHE A 553 -36.53 10.72 -37.85
CA PHE A 553 -37.70 11.47 -37.38
C PHE A 553 -37.95 12.73 -38.21
N ILE A 554 -36.93 13.52 -38.52
CA ILE A 554 -37.06 14.74 -39.33
C ILE A 554 -37.53 14.39 -40.74
N SER A 555 -36.92 13.39 -41.37
CA SER A 555 -37.29 12.86 -42.67
C SER A 555 -38.76 12.39 -42.71
N TRP A 556 -39.28 11.80 -41.63
CA TRP A 556 -40.63 11.22 -41.62
C TRP A 556 -41.70 12.21 -41.18
N THR A 557 -41.36 13.19 -40.35
CA THR A 557 -42.36 14.09 -39.73
C THR A 557 -42.35 15.49 -40.32
N ILE A 558 -41.19 16.02 -40.70
CA ILE A 558 -41.01 17.42 -41.13
C ILE A 558 -40.89 17.49 -42.65
N ASN A 559 -40.08 16.62 -43.28
CA ASN A 559 -39.75 16.72 -44.70
C ASN A 559 -40.95 16.32 -45.60
N PRO A 560 -41.54 17.26 -46.37
CA PRO A 560 -42.75 17.00 -47.15
C PRO A 560 -42.57 16.00 -48.30
N SER A 561 -41.35 15.73 -48.78
CA SER A 561 -41.09 14.81 -49.88
C SER A 561 -41.05 13.35 -49.42
N THR A 562 -40.47 13.10 -48.25
CA THR A 562 -40.27 11.76 -47.68
C THR A 562 -41.36 11.37 -46.68
N LYS A 563 -42.09 12.32 -46.10
CA LYS A 563 -43.18 12.12 -45.12
C LYS A 563 -44.35 11.24 -45.61
N ARG A 564 -44.54 11.09 -46.92
CA ARG A 564 -45.56 10.20 -47.51
C ARG A 564 -44.99 9.03 -48.31
N SER A 565 -43.68 8.94 -48.44
CA SER A 565 -43.03 7.87 -49.21
C SER A 565 -42.92 6.61 -48.35
N GLY A 566 -43.44 5.47 -48.81
CA GLY A 566 -43.26 4.17 -48.15
C GLY A 566 -41.88 3.54 -48.36
N SER A 567 -40.93 4.29 -48.92
CA SER A 567 -39.57 3.84 -49.20
C SER A 567 -38.76 3.61 -47.92
N ILE A 568 -37.88 2.62 -47.97
CA ILE A 568 -36.84 2.40 -46.97
C ILE A 568 -35.72 3.38 -47.31
N THR A 569 -35.40 4.28 -46.39
CA THR A 569 -34.38 5.31 -46.58
C THR A 569 -33.04 4.84 -45.99
N ASN A 570 -31.92 5.34 -46.52
CA ASN A 570 -30.58 4.94 -46.06
C ASN A 570 -30.37 5.29 -44.58
N ASP A 571 -30.92 6.40 -44.11
CA ASP A 571 -30.90 6.80 -42.69
C ASP A 571 -31.70 5.83 -41.80
N LEU A 572 -32.80 5.25 -42.30
CA LEU A 572 -33.53 4.20 -41.57
C LEU A 572 -32.69 2.93 -41.47
N ILE A 573 -32.05 2.49 -42.56
CA ILE A 573 -31.17 1.31 -42.51
C ILE A 573 -30.05 1.53 -41.48
N ALA A 574 -29.40 2.70 -41.53
CA ALA A 574 -28.35 3.07 -40.59
C ALA A 574 -28.86 3.15 -39.14
N ALA A 575 -30.04 3.72 -38.90
CA ALA A 575 -30.66 3.79 -37.56
C ALA A 575 -30.93 2.42 -36.95
N LEU A 576 -31.25 1.41 -37.79
CA LEU A 576 -31.55 0.06 -37.35
C LEU A 576 -30.32 -0.84 -37.22
N THR A 577 -29.19 -0.44 -37.82
CA THR A 577 -28.00 -1.30 -37.91
C THR A 577 -27.34 -1.48 -36.54
N LEU A 578 -27.04 -0.39 -35.81
CA LEU A 578 -26.34 -0.49 -34.52
C LEU A 578 -27.12 -1.34 -33.49
N PRO A 579 -28.45 -1.20 -33.31
CA PRO A 579 -29.21 -2.04 -32.38
C PRO A 579 -29.25 -3.51 -32.78
N VAL A 580 -29.38 -3.82 -34.07
CA VAL A 580 -29.38 -5.21 -34.55
C VAL A 580 -28.00 -5.85 -34.36
N VAL A 581 -26.92 -5.11 -34.60
CA VAL A 581 -25.55 -5.57 -34.32
C VAL A 581 -25.34 -5.78 -32.83
N ALA A 582 -25.81 -4.84 -32.00
CA ALA A 582 -25.73 -4.96 -30.54
C ALA A 582 -26.47 -6.21 -30.02
N ALA A 583 -27.65 -6.51 -30.57
CA ALA A 583 -28.39 -7.71 -30.23
C ALA A 583 -27.64 -9.00 -30.57
N ALA A 584 -27.05 -9.05 -31.78
CA ALA A 584 -26.26 -10.19 -32.22
C ALA A 584 -24.99 -10.37 -31.37
N ASP A 585 -24.31 -9.27 -31.02
CA ASP A 585 -23.13 -9.28 -30.16
C ASP A 585 -23.49 -9.75 -28.73
N ALA A 586 -24.57 -9.23 -28.14
CA ALA A 586 -25.04 -9.69 -26.83
C ALA A 586 -25.37 -11.20 -26.82
N LEU A 587 -26.06 -11.70 -27.85
CA LEU A 587 -26.33 -13.14 -27.99
C LEU A 587 -25.04 -13.96 -28.15
N TYR A 588 -24.08 -13.48 -28.95
CA TYR A 588 -22.80 -14.13 -29.13
C TYR A 588 -22.02 -14.21 -27.81
N GLN A 589 -21.97 -13.11 -27.06
CA GLN A 589 -21.32 -13.06 -25.75
C GLN A 589 -21.98 -13.99 -24.74
N LEU A 590 -23.32 -14.02 -24.67
CA LEU A 590 -24.07 -14.99 -23.85
C LEU A 590 -23.73 -16.43 -24.24
N ALA A 591 -23.82 -16.78 -25.53
CA ALA A 591 -23.52 -18.14 -26.00
C ALA A 591 -22.07 -18.59 -25.74
N LYS A 592 -21.13 -17.63 -25.79
CA LYS A 592 -19.71 -17.88 -25.59
C LYS A 592 -19.33 -18.01 -24.12
N TYR A 593 -19.87 -17.14 -23.26
CA TYR A 593 -19.37 -16.96 -21.90
C TYR A 593 -20.35 -17.33 -20.80
N ASP A 594 -21.65 -17.44 -21.07
CA ASP A 594 -22.66 -17.70 -20.04
C ASP A 594 -23.79 -18.62 -20.52
N ARG A 595 -23.61 -19.93 -20.33
CA ARG A 595 -24.52 -20.97 -20.84
C ARG A 595 -25.46 -21.48 -19.74
N PRO A 596 -26.66 -21.97 -20.10
CA PRO A 596 -27.63 -22.47 -19.12
C PRO A 596 -27.12 -23.62 -18.25
N ASP A 597 -26.21 -24.45 -18.78
CA ASP A 597 -25.59 -25.59 -18.09
C ASP A 597 -24.40 -25.20 -17.21
N ARG A 598 -23.87 -23.98 -17.37
CA ARG A 598 -22.74 -23.43 -16.60
C ARG A 598 -22.87 -21.90 -16.44
N PRO A 599 -23.74 -21.42 -15.53
CA PRO A 599 -23.81 -20.00 -15.21
C PRO A 599 -22.47 -19.51 -14.67
N ARG A 600 -21.84 -18.59 -15.39
CA ARG A 600 -20.59 -17.92 -15.01
C ARG A 600 -20.82 -16.42 -14.88
N LEU A 601 -21.22 -15.71 -15.94
CA LEU A 601 -21.19 -14.24 -15.92
C LEU A 601 -22.29 -13.61 -15.07
N LEU A 602 -23.53 -14.07 -15.20
CA LEU A 602 -24.69 -13.41 -14.60
C LEU A 602 -24.80 -13.57 -13.08
N GLN A 603 -24.13 -14.58 -12.50
CA GLN A 603 -24.19 -14.93 -11.07
C GLN A 603 -22.82 -14.82 -10.37
N SER A 604 -21.74 -14.55 -11.10
CA SER A 604 -20.40 -14.47 -10.50
C SER A 604 -20.12 -13.10 -9.88
N HIS A 605 -19.51 -13.13 -8.70
CA HIS A 605 -18.94 -11.96 -8.04
C HIS A 605 -17.40 -11.95 -8.13
N LEU A 606 -16.81 -12.82 -8.98
CA LEU A 606 -15.37 -12.87 -9.16
C LEU A 606 -14.88 -11.63 -9.92
N PRO A 607 -13.78 -10.98 -9.46
CA PRO A 607 -13.20 -9.81 -10.15
C PRO A 607 -12.84 -10.06 -11.62
N GLU A 608 -12.52 -11.31 -11.98
CA GLU A 608 -12.16 -11.74 -13.33
C GLU A 608 -13.34 -11.65 -14.31
N ASP A 609 -14.58 -11.80 -13.83
CA ASP A 609 -15.77 -11.80 -14.68
C ASP A 609 -16.37 -10.38 -14.82
N ILE A 610 -15.96 -9.42 -13.99
CA ILE A 610 -16.49 -8.04 -13.98
C ILE A 610 -16.34 -7.35 -15.35
N GLN A 611 -15.21 -7.55 -16.03
CA GLN A 611 -14.98 -6.95 -17.35
C GLN A 611 -15.83 -7.59 -18.45
N LEU A 612 -16.06 -8.91 -18.36
CA LEU A 612 -16.91 -9.63 -19.30
C LEU A 612 -18.39 -9.27 -19.10
N VAL A 613 -18.82 -9.11 -17.85
CA VAL A 613 -20.15 -8.58 -17.51
C VAL A 613 -20.32 -7.19 -18.09
N ALA A 614 -19.36 -6.29 -17.91
CA ALA A 614 -19.39 -4.94 -18.47
C ALA A 614 -19.45 -4.93 -20.02
N ALA A 615 -18.70 -5.83 -20.68
CA ALA A 615 -18.73 -5.99 -22.14
C ALA A 615 -20.09 -6.48 -22.66
N LEU A 616 -20.81 -7.28 -21.87
CA LEU A 616 -22.18 -7.73 -22.15
C LEU A 616 -23.22 -6.64 -21.87
N GLU A 617 -23.02 -5.81 -20.83
CA GLU A 617 -23.92 -4.70 -20.49
C GLU A 617 -24.02 -3.63 -21.58
N ALA A 618 -22.91 -3.35 -22.28
CA ALA A 618 -22.84 -2.30 -23.28
C ALA A 618 -23.80 -2.49 -24.48
N PRO A 619 -23.82 -3.66 -25.16
CA PRO A 619 -24.79 -3.92 -26.23
C PRO A 619 -26.23 -4.02 -25.74
N LEU A 620 -26.47 -4.60 -24.54
CA LEU A 620 -27.82 -4.66 -23.96
C LEU A 620 -28.41 -3.25 -23.77
N ALA A 621 -27.61 -2.30 -23.28
CA ALA A 621 -28.04 -0.92 -23.13
C ALA A 621 -28.46 -0.26 -24.47
N ILE A 622 -27.80 -0.59 -25.58
CA ILE A 622 -28.22 -0.10 -26.92
C ILE A 622 -29.56 -0.69 -27.32
N CYS A 623 -29.74 -1.99 -27.15
CA CYS A 623 -30.99 -2.69 -27.46
C CYS A 623 -32.17 -2.08 -26.68
N GLU A 624 -32.00 -1.87 -25.38
CA GLU A 624 -33.00 -1.27 -24.50
C GLU A 624 -33.42 0.13 -24.97
N VAL A 625 -32.43 1.01 -25.22
CA VAL A 625 -32.69 2.38 -25.71
C VAL A 625 -33.40 2.34 -27.05
N TYR A 626 -33.01 1.43 -27.95
CA TYR A 626 -33.66 1.27 -29.23
C TYR A 626 -35.10 0.79 -29.11
N VAL A 627 -35.43 -0.16 -28.23
CA VAL A 627 -36.81 -0.64 -28.05
C VAL A 627 -37.75 0.52 -27.68
N VAL A 628 -37.31 1.45 -26.84
CA VAL A 628 -38.07 2.66 -26.51
C VAL A 628 -38.22 3.56 -27.74
N LEU A 629 -37.15 3.83 -28.48
CA LEU A 629 -37.19 4.66 -29.70
C LEU A 629 -38.03 4.02 -30.82
N ALA A 630 -38.05 2.68 -30.91
CA ALA A 630 -38.81 1.92 -31.88
C ALA A 630 -40.31 2.14 -31.72
N MET A 631 -40.82 2.35 -30.49
CA MET A 631 -42.23 2.72 -30.27
C MET A 631 -42.59 4.01 -30.99
N PHE A 632 -41.72 5.02 -30.90
CA PHE A 632 -41.93 6.31 -31.53
C PHE A 632 -41.77 6.23 -33.05
N LEU A 633 -40.79 5.47 -33.54
CA LEU A 633 -40.59 5.22 -34.97
C LEU A 633 -41.79 4.45 -35.56
N HIS A 634 -42.24 3.40 -34.89
CA HIS A 634 -43.37 2.59 -35.32
C HIS A 634 -44.67 3.42 -35.31
N SER A 635 -44.86 4.25 -34.28
CA SER A 635 -45.98 5.19 -34.19
C SER A 635 -46.01 6.21 -35.33
N THR A 636 -44.86 6.81 -35.63
CA THR A 636 -44.76 7.79 -36.72
C THR A 636 -44.99 7.14 -38.10
N ALA A 637 -44.49 5.92 -38.32
CA ALA A 637 -44.76 5.16 -39.53
C ALA A 637 -46.24 4.73 -39.66
N SER A 638 -46.85 4.30 -38.55
CA SER A 638 -48.25 3.85 -38.49
C SER A 638 -49.25 4.96 -38.81
N ARG A 639 -49.03 6.19 -38.31
CA ARG A 639 -49.85 7.36 -38.64
C ARG A 639 -49.97 7.65 -40.15
N LYS A 640 -49.06 7.12 -40.95
CA LYS A 640 -48.96 7.35 -42.40
C LYS A 640 -49.03 6.06 -43.23
N TYR A 641 -49.39 4.92 -42.63
CA TYR A 641 -49.60 3.62 -43.30
C TYR A 641 -48.36 3.10 -44.04
N GLN A 642 -47.18 3.34 -43.48
CA GLN A 642 -45.92 2.94 -44.12
C GLN A 642 -45.55 1.50 -43.72
N TRP A 643 -46.29 0.53 -44.24
CA TRP A 643 -46.19 -0.89 -43.86
C TRP A 643 -44.78 -1.48 -43.95
N LYS A 644 -44.00 -1.11 -44.97
CA LYS A 644 -42.61 -1.56 -45.11
C LYS A 644 -41.72 -1.10 -43.95
N ARG A 645 -41.90 0.14 -43.49
CA ARG A 645 -41.15 0.72 -42.35
C ARG A 645 -41.61 0.10 -41.04
N MET A 646 -42.92 -0.04 -40.85
CA MET A 646 -43.50 -0.69 -39.67
C MET A 646 -42.99 -2.12 -39.51
N ALA A 647 -43.00 -2.91 -40.59
CA ALA A 647 -42.50 -4.29 -40.58
C ALA A 647 -41.00 -4.34 -40.22
N LEU A 648 -40.18 -3.47 -40.81
CA LEU A 648 -38.74 -3.43 -40.54
C LEU A 648 -38.44 -3.03 -39.08
N ILE A 649 -39.17 -2.03 -38.55
CA ILE A 649 -39.06 -1.63 -37.15
C ILE A 649 -39.48 -2.80 -36.25
N ALA A 650 -40.63 -3.43 -36.49
CA ALA A 650 -41.10 -4.55 -35.69
C ALA A 650 -40.10 -5.72 -35.67
N VAL A 651 -39.55 -6.10 -36.82
CA VAL A 651 -38.52 -7.15 -36.92
C VAL A 651 -37.28 -6.77 -36.12
N SER A 652 -36.75 -5.56 -36.30
CA SER A 652 -35.57 -5.11 -35.54
C SER A 652 -35.82 -5.03 -34.03
N THR A 653 -37.02 -4.64 -33.60
CA THR A 653 -37.40 -4.62 -32.17
C THR A 653 -37.43 -6.03 -31.60
N ILE A 654 -37.96 -7.01 -32.33
CA ILE A 654 -37.94 -8.43 -31.91
C ILE A 654 -36.51 -8.93 -31.78
N ILE A 655 -35.63 -8.60 -32.75
CA ILE A 655 -34.22 -8.98 -32.70
C ILE A 655 -33.54 -8.36 -31.47
N CYS A 656 -33.72 -7.06 -31.24
CA CYS A 656 -33.11 -6.35 -30.09
C CYS A 656 -33.60 -6.89 -28.74
N PHE A 657 -34.79 -7.50 -28.71
CA PHE A 657 -35.34 -8.09 -27.50
C PHE A 657 -34.85 -9.53 -27.24
N SER A 658 -34.37 -10.22 -28.28
CA SER A 658 -33.94 -11.62 -28.14
C SER A 658 -32.86 -11.90 -27.08
N PRO A 659 -31.84 -11.04 -26.82
CA PRO A 659 -30.86 -11.30 -25.78
C PRO A 659 -31.49 -11.34 -24.38
N GLU A 660 -32.40 -10.41 -24.08
CA GLU A 660 -33.09 -10.35 -22.77
C GLU A 660 -34.00 -11.56 -22.56
N LEU A 661 -34.71 -12.01 -23.61
CA LEU A 661 -35.50 -13.24 -23.55
C LEU A 661 -34.63 -14.46 -23.25
N VAL A 662 -33.46 -14.55 -23.88
CA VAL A 662 -32.52 -15.63 -23.61
C VAL A 662 -32.10 -15.62 -22.15
N VAL A 663 -31.76 -14.45 -21.58
CA VAL A 663 -31.41 -14.35 -20.16
C VAL A 663 -32.60 -14.70 -19.25
N PHE A 664 -33.78 -14.16 -19.52
CA PHE A 664 -34.98 -14.36 -18.70
C PHE A 664 -35.41 -15.83 -18.67
N PHE A 665 -35.47 -16.50 -19.83
CA PHE A 665 -35.89 -17.89 -19.90
C PHE A 665 -34.79 -18.87 -19.44
N SER A 666 -33.51 -18.51 -19.62
CA SER A 666 -32.40 -19.35 -19.14
C SER A 666 -32.20 -19.24 -17.62
N TYR A 667 -32.60 -18.12 -17.01
CA TYR A 667 -32.39 -17.84 -15.59
C TYR A 667 -33.67 -17.32 -14.89
N PRO A 668 -34.73 -18.14 -14.79
CA PRO A 668 -36.04 -17.71 -14.26
C PRO A 668 -36.03 -17.31 -12.77
N HIS A 669 -34.96 -17.65 -12.04
CA HIS A 669 -34.78 -17.34 -10.61
C HIS A 669 -33.75 -16.24 -10.34
N LEU A 670 -33.08 -15.72 -11.37
CA LEU A 670 -32.15 -14.61 -11.19
C LEU A 670 -32.94 -13.38 -10.74
N SER A 671 -32.61 -12.80 -9.59
CA SER A 671 -33.21 -11.56 -9.11
C SER A 671 -32.28 -10.38 -9.36
N VAL A 672 -32.82 -9.15 -9.37
CA VAL A 672 -32.03 -7.92 -9.49
C VAL A 672 -30.86 -7.88 -8.50
N SER A 673 -31.09 -8.30 -7.26
CA SER A 673 -30.07 -8.32 -6.20
C SER A 673 -29.00 -9.40 -6.38
N MET A 674 -29.25 -10.39 -7.24
CA MET A 674 -28.34 -11.51 -7.50
C MET A 674 -27.60 -11.39 -8.83
N SER A 675 -27.99 -10.47 -9.71
CA SER A 675 -27.30 -10.28 -10.99
C SER A 675 -25.99 -9.52 -10.82
N ALA A 676 -24.94 -9.94 -11.52
CA ALA A 676 -23.64 -9.25 -11.55
C ALA A 676 -23.65 -7.91 -12.31
N PHE A 677 -24.75 -7.58 -12.99
CA PHE A 677 -24.91 -6.33 -13.74
C PHE A 677 -24.85 -5.09 -12.83
N ALA A 678 -24.19 -4.02 -13.28
CA ALA A 678 -24.21 -2.70 -12.67
C ALA A 678 -25.63 -2.11 -12.60
N ARG A 679 -26.49 -2.49 -13.55
CA ARG A 679 -27.81 -1.89 -13.78
C ARG A 679 -28.94 -2.91 -13.58
N PRO A 680 -30.00 -2.55 -12.83
CA PRO A 680 -31.10 -3.45 -12.49
C PRO A 680 -32.21 -3.59 -13.56
N PHE A 681 -31.99 -3.17 -14.81
CA PHE A 681 -33.08 -2.98 -15.79
C PHE A 681 -33.79 -4.27 -16.24
N LEU A 682 -33.13 -5.42 -16.16
CA LEU A 682 -33.56 -6.70 -16.75
C LEU A 682 -34.96 -7.20 -16.29
N PHE A 683 -35.44 -6.78 -15.12
CA PHE A 683 -36.65 -7.38 -14.49
C PHE A 683 -37.90 -6.49 -14.51
N ASN A 684 -37.76 -5.18 -14.68
CA ASN A 684 -38.93 -4.29 -14.84
C ASN A 684 -39.43 -4.22 -16.28
N PHE A 685 -38.61 -4.66 -17.24
CA PHE A 685 -38.87 -4.46 -18.67
C PHE A 685 -39.82 -5.51 -19.28
N VAL A 686 -39.89 -6.75 -18.79
CA VAL A 686 -40.82 -7.78 -19.32
C VAL A 686 -42.29 -7.37 -19.16
N LEU A 687 -42.65 -6.75 -18.02
CA LEU A 687 -43.99 -6.18 -17.81
C LEU A 687 -44.23 -4.95 -18.68
N ALA A 688 -43.23 -4.07 -18.83
CA ALA A 688 -43.29 -2.96 -19.77
C ALA A 688 -43.42 -3.44 -21.22
N LEU A 689 -42.85 -4.60 -21.57
CA LEU A 689 -42.83 -5.17 -22.90
C LEU A 689 -44.16 -5.82 -23.30
N GLY A 690 -44.84 -6.51 -22.39
CA GLY A 690 -46.22 -6.94 -22.61
C GLY A 690 -47.13 -5.74 -22.94
N PHE A 691 -46.90 -4.63 -22.24
CA PHE A 691 -47.60 -3.38 -22.46
C PHE A 691 -47.22 -2.70 -23.79
N ILE A 692 -45.93 -2.57 -24.11
CA ILE A 692 -45.41 -1.96 -25.35
C ILE A 692 -45.81 -2.76 -26.59
N SER A 693 -45.69 -4.09 -26.54
CA SER A 693 -46.10 -4.99 -27.62
C SER A 693 -47.62 -4.94 -27.83
N GLY A 694 -48.39 -4.88 -26.74
CA GLY A 694 -49.84 -4.65 -26.78
C GLY A 694 -50.20 -3.33 -27.45
N ILE A 695 -49.51 -2.24 -27.11
CA ILE A 695 -49.72 -0.92 -27.75
C ILE A 695 -49.38 -0.96 -29.24
N MET A 696 -48.23 -1.52 -29.61
CA MET A 696 -47.83 -1.65 -31.03
C MET A 696 -48.83 -2.49 -31.82
N ALA A 697 -49.34 -3.57 -31.23
CA ALA A 697 -50.38 -4.40 -31.82
C ALA A 697 -51.71 -3.64 -31.98
N ILE A 698 -52.14 -2.89 -30.96
CA ILE A 698 -53.35 -2.03 -31.03
C ILE A 698 -53.21 -0.98 -32.12
N MET A 699 -52.08 -0.30 -32.21
CA MET A 699 -51.81 0.72 -33.22
C MET A 699 -51.79 0.14 -34.65
N THR A 700 -51.22 -1.06 -34.80
CA THR A 700 -51.23 -1.81 -36.05
C THR A 700 -52.64 -2.25 -36.41
N GLY A 701 -53.41 -2.74 -35.44
CA GLY A 701 -54.81 -3.15 -35.60
C GLY A 701 -55.71 -2.00 -36.03
N ILE A 702 -55.60 -0.82 -35.41
CA ILE A 702 -56.32 0.41 -35.82
C ILE A 702 -55.99 0.75 -37.29
N SER A 703 -54.72 0.61 -37.68
CA SER A 703 -54.28 0.87 -39.05
C SER A 703 -54.83 -0.15 -40.07
N LEU A 704 -54.91 -1.43 -39.69
CA LEU A 704 -55.47 -2.52 -40.51
C LEU A 704 -56.98 -2.38 -40.69
N ILE A 705 -57.72 -2.18 -39.60
CA ILE A 705 -59.18 -2.00 -39.60
C ILE A 705 -59.56 -0.83 -40.51
N ARG A 706 -58.85 0.30 -40.40
CA ARG A 706 -59.08 1.44 -41.28
C ARG A 706 -58.80 1.11 -42.74
N THR A 707 -57.70 0.40 -43.02
CA THR A 707 -57.36 0.03 -44.40
C THR A 707 -58.45 -0.82 -45.02
N ALA A 708 -59.03 -1.76 -44.26
CA ALA A 708 -60.20 -2.53 -44.67
C ALA A 708 -61.44 -1.65 -44.88
N VAL A 709 -61.74 -0.74 -43.96
CA VAL A 709 -62.89 0.19 -44.06
C VAL A 709 -62.77 1.12 -45.27
N VAL A 710 -61.59 1.67 -45.54
CA VAL A 710 -61.33 2.53 -46.71
C VAL A 710 -61.40 1.72 -48.02
N ALA A 711 -60.89 0.49 -48.03
CA ALA A 711 -61.00 -0.40 -49.19
C ALA A 711 -62.45 -0.80 -49.49
N LEU A 712 -63.24 -1.11 -48.45
CA LEU A 712 -64.67 -1.40 -48.57
C LEU A 712 -65.45 -0.17 -49.03
N TYR A 713 -65.16 1.01 -48.50
CA TYR A 713 -65.79 2.26 -48.92
C TYR A 713 -65.45 2.63 -50.37
N ARG A 714 -64.20 2.40 -50.80
CA ARG A 714 -63.78 2.53 -52.21
C ARG A 714 -64.53 1.59 -53.13
N LYS A 715 -64.86 0.38 -52.67
CA LYS A 715 -65.60 -0.63 -53.45
C LYS A 715 -67.11 -0.36 -53.49
N ALA A 716 -67.65 0.33 -52.49
CA ALA A 716 -69.08 0.65 -52.35
C ALA A 716 -69.50 2.03 -52.95
N SER A 717 -68.55 2.90 -53.30
CA SER A 717 -68.85 4.25 -53.80
C SER A 717 -69.04 4.28 -55.33
N PRO A 718 -70.17 4.80 -55.88
CA PRO A 718 -70.42 4.83 -57.32
C PRO A 718 -69.56 5.87 -58.08
N PRO A 719 -69.34 5.70 -59.40
CA PRO A 719 -68.31 6.44 -60.16
C PRO A 719 -68.59 7.93 -60.39
N SER A 720 -69.79 8.43 -60.08
CA SER A 720 -70.26 9.74 -60.55
C SER A 720 -70.00 10.94 -59.62
N ASN A 721 -69.48 10.75 -58.39
CA ASN A 721 -69.05 11.85 -57.51
C ASN A 721 -67.54 11.75 -57.23
N GLY A 722 -66.75 12.08 -58.25
CA GLY A 722 -65.32 11.83 -58.37
C GLY A 722 -64.43 12.58 -57.36
N ARG A 723 -63.48 11.84 -56.79
CA ARG A 723 -62.28 12.25 -56.01
C ARG A 723 -62.49 13.05 -54.73
N GLN A 724 -63.28 14.12 -54.71
CA GLN A 724 -63.28 15.09 -53.60
C GLN A 724 -63.93 14.52 -52.32
N HIS A 725 -65.05 13.80 -52.44
CA HIS A 725 -65.68 13.10 -51.31
C HIS A 725 -64.82 11.96 -50.77
N LEU A 726 -64.15 11.22 -51.67
CA LEU A 726 -63.24 10.14 -51.30
C LEU A 726 -62.02 10.67 -50.53
N THR A 727 -61.40 11.78 -50.99
CA THR A 727 -60.33 12.45 -50.25
C THR A 727 -60.81 13.03 -48.92
N THR A 728 -62.04 13.52 -48.84
CA THR A 728 -62.61 14.06 -47.60
C THR A 728 -62.86 12.96 -46.58
N PHE A 729 -63.40 11.80 -47.01
CA PHE A 729 -63.56 10.62 -46.17
C PHE A 729 -62.21 10.05 -45.73
N GLU A 730 -61.24 9.93 -46.63
CA GLU A 730 -59.89 9.47 -46.30
C GLU A 730 -59.21 10.42 -45.30
N ASN A 731 -59.38 11.74 -45.44
CA ASN A 731 -58.85 12.75 -44.51
C ASN A 731 -59.53 12.71 -43.14
N ARG A 732 -60.86 12.57 -43.08
CA ARG A 732 -61.59 12.42 -41.81
C ARG A 732 -61.25 11.11 -41.12
N SER A 733 -61.15 10.02 -41.88
CA SER A 733 -60.71 8.72 -41.39
C SER A 733 -59.24 8.74 -40.92
N ASN A 734 -58.37 9.50 -41.60
CA ASN A 734 -56.98 9.74 -41.17
C ASN A 734 -56.93 10.51 -39.84
N LEU A 735 -57.78 11.53 -39.70
CA LEU A 735 -57.87 12.32 -38.49
C LEU A 735 -58.37 11.47 -37.32
N LEU A 736 -59.41 10.65 -37.52
CA LEU A 736 -59.95 9.76 -36.49
C LEU A 736 -58.94 8.70 -36.03
N ALA A 737 -58.27 8.02 -36.97
CA ALA A 737 -57.23 7.05 -36.62
C ALA A 737 -56.04 7.73 -35.93
N GLY A 738 -55.67 8.94 -36.37
CA GLY A 738 -54.65 9.75 -35.72
C GLY A 738 -55.01 10.15 -34.29
N ILE A 739 -56.27 10.52 -34.05
CA ILE A 739 -56.81 10.83 -32.71
C ILE A 739 -56.82 9.59 -31.83
N LEU A 740 -57.30 8.44 -32.33
CA LEU A 740 -57.29 7.17 -31.58
C LEU A 740 -55.86 6.75 -31.18
N ILE A 741 -54.92 6.83 -32.12
CA ILE A 741 -53.50 6.56 -31.84
C ILE A 741 -52.95 7.56 -30.81
N ALA A 742 -53.27 8.85 -30.94
CA ALA A 742 -52.84 9.88 -29.99
C ALA A 742 -53.47 9.69 -28.60
N LEU A 743 -54.72 9.22 -28.52
CA LEU A 743 -55.42 8.91 -27.28
C LEU A 743 -54.78 7.71 -26.59
N VAL A 744 -54.49 6.62 -27.34
CA VAL A 744 -53.73 5.47 -26.83
C VAL A 744 -52.39 5.95 -26.28
N ILE A 745 -51.64 6.76 -27.03
CA ILE A 745 -50.36 7.32 -26.57
C ILE A 745 -50.52 8.19 -25.32
N THR A 746 -51.57 9.01 -25.23
CA THR A 746 -51.80 9.93 -24.10
C THR A 746 -52.24 9.19 -22.85
N THR A 747 -53.20 8.26 -22.96
CA THR A 747 -53.63 7.38 -21.87
C THR A 747 -52.48 6.53 -21.35
N VAL A 748 -51.62 6.05 -22.26
CA VAL A 748 -50.37 5.35 -21.92
C VAL A 748 -49.39 6.29 -21.21
N LYS A 749 -49.17 7.51 -21.72
CA LYS A 749 -48.29 8.50 -21.09
C LYS A 749 -48.75 8.83 -19.67
N SER A 750 -50.05 8.97 -19.45
CA SER A 750 -50.66 9.23 -18.14
C SER A 750 -50.57 8.03 -17.20
N GLY A 751 -50.84 6.81 -17.68
CA GLY A 751 -50.73 5.57 -16.89
C GLY A 751 -49.29 5.21 -16.53
N TYR A 752 -48.36 5.43 -17.46
CA TYR A 752 -46.92 5.24 -17.24
C TYR A 752 -46.37 6.29 -16.27
N ALA A 753 -46.75 7.57 -16.40
CA ALA A 753 -46.38 8.64 -15.46
C ALA A 753 -46.96 8.45 -14.05
N GLY A 754 -48.21 7.99 -13.95
CA GLY A 754 -48.89 7.75 -12.66
C GLY A 754 -48.30 6.56 -11.88
N ASN A 755 -48.01 5.44 -12.55
CA ASN A 755 -47.38 4.28 -11.89
C ASN A 755 -45.87 4.48 -11.69
N THR A 756 -45.17 5.24 -12.53
CA THR A 756 -43.75 5.55 -12.29
C THR A 756 -43.54 6.51 -11.13
N GLN A 757 -44.44 7.46 -10.83
CA GLN A 757 -44.28 8.29 -9.63
C GLN A 757 -44.42 7.48 -8.34
N TYR A 758 -45.35 6.53 -8.28
CA TYR A 758 -45.56 5.68 -7.10
C TYR A 758 -44.48 4.59 -6.97
N PHE A 759 -44.04 4.00 -8.09
CA PHE A 759 -42.98 2.99 -8.14
C PHE A 759 -41.58 3.59 -7.97
N ALA A 760 -41.35 4.79 -8.50
CA ALA A 760 -40.12 5.51 -8.27
C ALA A 760 -40.08 6.03 -6.83
N ALA A 761 -41.15 6.55 -6.22
CA ALA A 761 -41.09 7.06 -4.85
C ALA A 761 -40.70 6.01 -3.78
N GLN A 762 -41.06 4.72 -3.94
CA GLN A 762 -40.67 3.67 -2.99
C GLN A 762 -39.28 3.05 -3.26
N ILE A 763 -38.70 3.24 -4.45
CA ILE A 763 -37.37 2.71 -4.82
C ILE A 763 -36.30 3.82 -4.94
N LEU A 764 -36.70 5.09 -5.09
CA LEU A 764 -35.83 6.27 -5.24
C LEU A 764 -35.06 6.67 -3.96
N GLY A 765 -35.12 5.85 -2.90
CA GLY A 765 -34.12 5.89 -1.82
C GLY A 765 -32.73 5.43 -2.26
N ILE A 766 -32.58 4.88 -3.47
CA ILE A 766 -31.29 4.48 -4.05
C ILE A 766 -30.93 5.46 -5.18
N HIS A 767 -30.01 6.38 -4.88
CA HIS A 767 -29.47 7.43 -5.76
C HIS A 767 -29.41 7.07 -7.26
N THR A 768 -30.15 7.82 -8.08
CA THR A 768 -29.82 8.28 -9.46
C THR A 768 -29.13 7.28 -10.43
N ARG A 769 -29.55 6.01 -10.47
CA ARG A 769 -29.12 5.05 -11.52
C ARG A 769 -30.11 4.84 -12.67
N ILE A 770 -31.33 5.38 -12.57
CA ILE A 770 -32.44 5.12 -13.50
C ILE A 770 -32.36 5.93 -14.82
N LEU A 771 -31.44 6.91 -14.95
CA LEU A 771 -31.35 7.82 -16.11
C LEU A 771 -29.99 7.80 -16.86
N ARG A 772 -29.23 6.70 -16.82
CA ARG A 772 -28.00 6.57 -17.62
C ARG A 772 -28.31 5.97 -19.01
N PHE A 773 -28.79 6.80 -19.93
CA PHE A 773 -29.18 6.39 -21.30
C PHE A 773 -28.04 5.90 -22.22
N ALA A 774 -26.78 6.16 -21.88
CA ALA A 774 -25.63 5.75 -22.70
C ALA A 774 -24.91 4.52 -22.11
N PRO A 775 -24.33 3.62 -22.93
CA PRO A 775 -23.39 2.61 -22.48
C PRO A 775 -22.22 3.25 -21.72
N GLN A 776 -21.67 2.56 -20.71
CA GLN A 776 -20.42 3.00 -20.09
C GLN A 776 -19.26 2.30 -20.79
N SER A 777 -18.22 3.07 -21.11
CA SER A 777 -16.97 2.57 -21.67
C SER A 777 -15.81 3.40 -21.11
N ASN A 778 -14.60 2.87 -21.23
CA ASN A 778 -13.37 3.62 -20.97
C ASN A 778 -12.83 4.33 -22.24
N VAL A 779 -13.57 4.27 -23.35
CA VAL A 779 -13.20 4.86 -24.64
C VAL A 779 -13.54 6.36 -24.63
N PRO A 780 -12.55 7.26 -24.71
CA PRO A 780 -12.81 8.70 -24.69
C PRO A 780 -13.41 9.20 -26.03
N ILE A 781 -14.26 10.23 -25.96
CA ILE A 781 -14.87 10.86 -27.15
C ILE A 781 -13.84 11.51 -28.09
N THR A 782 -12.61 11.72 -27.60
CA THR A 782 -11.50 12.31 -28.34
C THR A 782 -10.75 11.30 -29.21
N ASP A 783 -11.05 10.00 -29.10
CA ASP A 783 -10.45 9.01 -29.98
C ASP A 783 -10.92 9.19 -31.42
N LEU A 784 -10.02 8.93 -32.37
CA LEU A 784 -10.26 9.22 -33.79
C LEU A 784 -11.50 8.51 -34.33
N ASP A 785 -11.70 7.24 -33.97
CA ASP A 785 -12.88 6.46 -34.37
C ASP A 785 -14.19 7.06 -33.79
N GLN A 786 -14.16 7.54 -32.55
CA GLN A 786 -15.30 8.19 -31.89
C GLN A 786 -15.64 9.55 -32.52
N ILE A 787 -14.63 10.37 -32.81
CA ILE A 787 -14.80 11.67 -33.49
C ILE A 787 -15.38 11.45 -34.89
N VAL A 788 -14.81 10.51 -35.65
CA VAL A 788 -15.26 10.19 -37.02
C VAL A 788 -16.70 9.68 -37.00
N ALA A 789 -17.02 8.77 -36.08
CA ALA A 789 -18.38 8.26 -35.93
C ALA A 789 -19.36 9.41 -35.64
N LEU A 790 -19.07 10.24 -34.63
CA LEU A 790 -19.94 11.36 -34.25
C LEU A 790 -20.13 12.36 -35.41
N ALA A 791 -19.05 12.72 -36.10
CA ALA A 791 -19.10 13.60 -37.26
C ALA A 791 -20.04 13.04 -38.35
N GLY A 792 -19.96 11.74 -38.65
CA GLY A 792 -20.85 11.10 -39.62
C GLY A 792 -22.33 11.21 -39.24
N GLY A 793 -22.67 11.01 -37.98
CA GLY A 793 -24.05 11.14 -37.49
C GLY A 793 -24.56 12.58 -37.52
N VAL A 794 -23.74 13.54 -37.09
CA VAL A 794 -24.06 14.97 -37.13
C VAL A 794 -24.27 15.45 -38.57
N ILE A 795 -23.38 15.07 -39.50
CA ILE A 795 -23.50 15.39 -40.92
C ILE A 795 -24.83 14.85 -41.47
N THR A 796 -25.15 13.58 -41.18
CA THR A 796 -26.41 12.96 -41.61
C THR A 796 -27.63 13.74 -41.11
N LEU A 797 -27.63 14.17 -39.85
CA LEU A 797 -28.71 14.96 -39.27
C LEU A 797 -28.84 16.34 -39.95
N LEU A 798 -27.72 17.03 -40.18
CA LEU A 798 -27.69 18.33 -40.84
C LEU A 798 -28.21 18.27 -42.28
N PHE A 799 -27.85 17.24 -43.04
CA PHE A 799 -28.38 17.03 -44.39
C PHE A 799 -29.89 16.80 -44.38
N SER A 800 -30.41 16.00 -43.45
CA SER A 800 -31.86 15.78 -43.33
C SER A 800 -32.63 17.04 -42.94
N ILE A 801 -32.05 17.90 -42.09
CA ILE A 801 -32.60 19.24 -41.78
C ILE A 801 -32.58 20.12 -43.03
N TYR A 802 -31.45 20.17 -43.75
CA TYR A 802 -31.29 20.96 -44.96
C TYR A 802 -32.30 20.54 -46.05
N ASP A 803 -32.43 19.25 -46.31
CA ASP A 803 -33.37 18.71 -47.30
C ASP A 803 -34.82 19.02 -46.92
N ALA A 804 -35.18 18.89 -45.64
CA ALA A 804 -36.50 19.29 -45.17
C ALA A 804 -36.76 20.79 -45.42
N ALA A 805 -35.80 21.66 -45.09
CA ALA A 805 -35.91 23.11 -45.27
C ALA A 805 -35.98 23.51 -46.76
N LYS A 806 -35.18 22.87 -47.62
CA LYS A 806 -35.16 23.08 -49.08
C LYS A 806 -36.51 22.75 -49.70
N VAL A 807 -37.10 21.61 -49.34
CA VAL A 807 -38.42 21.20 -49.85
C VAL A 807 -39.53 22.12 -49.35
N TRP A 808 -39.43 22.63 -48.12
CA TRP A 808 -40.36 23.64 -47.60
C TRP A 808 -40.28 24.96 -48.38
N ARG A 809 -39.08 25.48 -48.65
CA ARG A 809 -38.88 26.69 -49.48
C ARG A 809 -39.45 26.54 -50.89
N MET A 810 -39.30 25.36 -51.51
CA MET A 810 -39.87 25.10 -52.84
C MET A 810 -41.41 25.04 -52.82
N LYS A 811 -42.04 24.58 -51.74
CA LYS A 811 -43.50 24.50 -51.61
C LYS A 811 -44.18 25.80 -51.20
N SER A 812 -43.48 26.72 -50.54
CA SER A 812 -44.04 28.00 -50.08
C SER A 812 -44.06 29.10 -51.15
N GLY A 813 -43.64 28.82 -52.40
CA GLY A 813 -43.79 29.75 -53.52
C GLY A 813 -42.92 31.01 -53.46
N VAL A 814 -41.89 31.04 -52.61
CA VAL A 814 -40.97 32.19 -52.54
C VAL A 814 -39.92 32.04 -53.64
N HIS A 815 -40.20 32.62 -54.81
CA HIS A 815 -39.17 32.91 -55.82
C HIS A 815 -38.27 34.03 -55.28
N GLY A 816 -37.14 33.65 -54.68
CA GLY A 816 -36.00 34.55 -54.52
C GLY A 816 -35.17 34.50 -55.80
N GLY A 817 -35.05 35.63 -56.49
CA GLY A 817 -34.34 35.76 -57.75
C GLY A 817 -32.86 35.41 -57.69
N THR A 818 -32.34 35.08 -58.87
CA THR A 818 -30.96 35.16 -59.37
C THR A 818 -29.91 35.86 -58.48
N MET A 819 -28.78 35.16 -58.26
CA MET A 819 -27.38 35.57 -58.54
C MET A 819 -26.53 34.28 -58.39
N VAL A 820 -26.04 33.64 -59.47
CA VAL A 820 -24.78 33.86 -60.23
C VAL A 820 -23.50 33.76 -59.37
N ASN A 821 -22.68 32.77 -59.76
CA ASN A 821 -21.31 32.40 -59.36
C ASN A 821 -21.07 31.80 -57.98
#